data_AF-A0A8W8MD29-F1
#
_entry.id   AF-A0A8W8MD29-F1
#
_cell.length_a   1.000
_cell.length_b   1.000
_cell.length_c   1.000
_cell.angle_alpha   90.00
_cell.angle_beta   90.00
_cell.angle_gamma   90.00
#
_symmetry.space_group_name_H-M   'P 1'
#
loop_
_entity.id
_entity.type
_entity.pdbx_description
1 polymer ?
#
loop_
_entity_poly.entity_id
_entity_poly.type
_entity_poly.pdbx_seq_one_letter_code
_entity_poly.pdbx_strand_id
1 'polypeptide(L)'
;MASGSHVDVNERRLRPIYDCLDNGNNKKAIQEAEKALKKHKDFQCAKVLKALALLRLGRHDESSVILDEIHSQHPTDEATLQAMAICYREVYKLEAIADLYENARKNCPDNEDILSALFMAYVRLGDYKKQQQTAMLLHRLQPNKNPCYFWAVMSIVMQSQSSDDEKLAKGMFLPLAERMVKKYVDEKKINAEEEVQMYLIILNLMGKWKEAYEVVTGPLGEKLTSETFYKERKAAELFSKMNNWPEANAKFKFLLKENPDHWQYWKDYISSCIKIAKSNWQPQDDGNNCETDYTIDMASLFMDQTISVCSGDRLLRGPYLAQLELIKALRETGDLSVKNLGSPLTLLQDYFKLFGDKNCCYEDMKLFTNLISKPQQKDLIDSFTKTLELHNSDGSIFFAPDVKAMQRHLTVLQLARYLGIQDSMSVEEKISLARECIQRYQHGLEFGKDLLITDIQLSDNFMLMAAHLLEEAWEETESQQHLVEAIVHLQKGSKNCPANFQFKVMLIHLFSVLGAYGPCQQLYDSLEVKHIMNDTLGYIISNHMVRLGHFAAAGANYGSMLKFFAVNHKETAEYLIAAYKYGSFNKIFEFVRFREKLQNSLQYACAKVESMLLDLMLETSHHQSVEQMVTHMEIDPSEDGAPAVEFGKLCDNRDLRILEAWEKETYDTKAASDFSFQEEKAWLRIRSLTLRILACAVSLGQQVSNSKALRNGVGSEKKALNEILESLGKELSEHIQEYEKKFNVAYKYSLRGPSPTRIAKYLSDGHHQVICSMIETILHLFKMQSEDLEGSENEKQESPSQKVPEILAGLLVKYKGSLLLETDGKKSINAAVIENLSLLAETMSHSAILTGVCHRILKPLKTSWNKRCRKMKAETPPPQPAVFSNFTKLIASFDACAKDMHVATRDLDPVLLSIDLSSLSLDESEESDSLQDAMIQTDVLKNIESSYQTTSREVCELIHNKLQYFNSLKL
;
A
#
# COMPACT_ATOMS: atom_id res chain seq x y z
N MET A 1 -31.26 -3.81 46.85
CA MET A 1 -31.86 -5.10 47.22
C MET A 1 -31.92 -5.96 45.98
N ALA A 2 -31.31 -7.14 46.02
CA ALA A 2 -31.20 -8.05 44.89
C ALA A 2 -32.53 -8.76 44.63
N SER A 3 -33.14 -8.50 43.47
CA SER A 3 -34.17 -9.37 42.89
C SER A 3 -33.49 -10.29 41.88
N GLY A 4 -33.41 -11.58 42.19
CA GLY A 4 -32.86 -12.59 41.29
C GLY A 4 -33.59 -12.60 39.96
N SER A 5 -32.86 -12.35 38.88
CA SER A 5 -33.36 -12.43 37.51
C SER A 5 -33.59 -13.88 37.11
N HIS A 6 -34.79 -14.15 36.62
CA HIS A 6 -35.18 -15.40 36.01
C HIS A 6 -34.38 -15.57 34.70
N VAL A 7 -33.26 -16.30 34.72
CA VAL A 7 -32.50 -16.63 33.49
C VAL A 7 -33.40 -17.49 32.59
N ASP A 8 -33.63 -17.04 31.36
CA ASP A 8 -34.49 -17.70 30.37
C ASP A 8 -34.03 -19.16 30.13
N VAL A 9 -34.98 -20.10 30.06
CA VAL A 9 -34.73 -21.52 29.78
C VAL A 9 -34.01 -21.71 28.45
N ASN A 10 -34.26 -20.83 27.48
CA ASN A 10 -33.61 -20.85 26.17
C ASN A 10 -32.14 -20.42 26.27
N GLU A 11 -31.83 -19.40 27.07
CA GLU A 11 -30.46 -18.92 27.29
C GLU A 11 -29.57 -19.99 27.95
N ARG A 12 -30.11 -20.74 28.92
CA ARG A 12 -29.42 -21.89 29.54
C ARG A 12 -29.09 -23.01 28.56
N ARG A 13 -29.89 -23.18 27.50
CA ARG A 13 -29.69 -24.22 26.47
C ARG A 13 -28.67 -23.81 25.41
N LEU A 14 -28.52 -22.51 25.15
CA LEU A 14 -27.54 -21.98 24.21
C LEU A 14 -26.14 -21.85 24.83
N ARG A 15 -26.06 -21.69 26.16
CA ARG A 15 -24.78 -21.51 26.89
C ARG A 15 -23.69 -22.54 26.56
N PRO A 16 -23.95 -23.85 26.49
CA PRO A 16 -22.92 -24.82 26.09
C PRO A 16 -22.38 -24.59 24.67
N ILE A 17 -23.22 -24.07 23.76
CA ILE A 17 -22.82 -23.74 22.39
C ILE A 17 -21.94 -22.49 22.41
N TYR A 18 -22.33 -21.44 23.14
CA TYR A 18 -21.53 -20.23 23.33
C TYR A 18 -20.17 -20.55 23.96
N ASP A 19 -20.14 -21.29 25.07
CA ASP A 19 -18.90 -21.70 25.74
C ASP A 19 -17.97 -22.47 24.77
N CYS A 20 -18.52 -23.33 23.90
CA CYS A 20 -17.72 -24.03 22.90
C CYS A 20 -17.19 -23.10 21.80
N LEU A 21 -17.99 -22.13 21.34
CA LEU A 21 -17.60 -21.15 20.33
C LEU A 21 -16.53 -20.18 20.85
N ASP A 22 -16.69 -19.71 22.09
CA ASP A 22 -15.77 -18.77 22.75
C ASP A 22 -14.42 -19.43 23.06
N ASN A 23 -14.43 -20.73 23.41
CA ASN A 23 -13.21 -21.54 23.55
C ASN A 23 -12.61 -22.00 22.21
N GLY A 24 -13.14 -21.53 21.06
CA GLY A 24 -12.66 -21.89 19.72
C GLY A 24 -12.91 -23.34 19.30
N ASN A 25 -13.70 -24.10 20.06
CA ASN A 25 -13.94 -25.52 19.87
C ASN A 25 -15.11 -25.78 18.91
N ASN A 26 -14.98 -25.32 17.66
CA ASN A 26 -16.07 -25.29 16.67
C ASN A 26 -16.69 -26.68 16.39
N LYS A 27 -15.90 -27.76 16.41
CA LYS A 27 -16.42 -29.13 16.24
C LYS A 27 -17.37 -29.54 17.38
N LYS A 28 -17.04 -29.17 18.63
CA LYS A 28 -17.91 -29.44 19.79
C LYS A 28 -19.13 -28.52 19.78
N ALA A 29 -18.97 -27.26 19.36
CA ALA A 29 -20.10 -26.34 19.19
C ALA A 29 -21.15 -26.90 18.24
N ILE A 30 -20.73 -27.53 17.11
CA ILE A 30 -21.65 -28.22 16.20
C ILE A 30 -22.39 -29.37 16.92
N GLN A 31 -21.68 -30.18 17.70
CA GLN A 31 -22.30 -31.30 18.42
C GLN A 31 -23.31 -30.82 19.46
N GLU A 32 -23.00 -29.78 20.23
CA GLU A 32 -23.93 -29.20 21.21
C GLU A 32 -25.13 -28.54 20.53
N ALA A 33 -24.92 -27.87 19.39
CA ALA A 33 -26.01 -27.32 18.58
C ALA A 33 -26.92 -28.44 18.04
N GLU A 34 -26.38 -29.54 17.55
CA GLU A 34 -27.17 -30.70 17.10
C GLU A 34 -27.93 -31.37 18.25
N LYS A 35 -27.35 -31.44 19.45
CA LYS A 35 -28.05 -31.92 20.65
C LYS A 35 -29.23 -31.01 21.01
N ALA A 36 -29.06 -29.69 20.91
CA ALA A 36 -30.14 -28.73 21.13
C ALA A 36 -31.25 -28.89 20.07
N LEU A 37 -30.88 -29.00 18.79
CA LEU A 37 -31.80 -29.15 17.66
C LEU A 37 -32.55 -30.50 17.66
N LYS A 38 -31.95 -31.57 18.21
CA LYS A 38 -32.66 -32.85 18.43
C LYS A 38 -33.83 -32.70 19.40
N LYS A 39 -33.69 -31.84 20.41
CA LYS A 39 -34.75 -31.58 21.41
C LYS A 39 -35.76 -30.53 20.91
N HIS A 40 -35.30 -29.54 20.15
CA HIS A 40 -36.10 -28.42 19.63
C HIS A 40 -35.70 -28.15 18.18
N LYS A 41 -36.40 -28.77 17.22
CA LYS A 41 -36.03 -28.71 15.79
C LYS A 41 -36.09 -27.30 15.19
N ASP A 42 -36.98 -26.47 15.70
CA ASP A 42 -37.23 -25.10 15.20
C ASP A 42 -36.48 -24.03 15.99
N PHE A 43 -35.45 -24.41 16.76
CA PHE A 43 -34.65 -23.44 17.50
C PHE A 43 -33.69 -22.68 16.57
N GLN A 44 -34.17 -21.60 15.96
CA GLN A 44 -33.46 -20.81 14.95
C GLN A 44 -32.06 -20.37 15.42
N CYS A 45 -31.94 -19.77 16.61
CA CYS A 45 -30.64 -19.35 17.15
C CYS A 45 -29.62 -20.50 17.20
N ALA A 46 -30.01 -21.70 17.64
CA ALA A 46 -29.11 -22.85 17.66
C ALA A 46 -28.69 -23.31 16.26
N LYS A 47 -29.56 -23.20 15.25
CA LYS A 47 -29.20 -23.44 13.84
C LYS A 47 -28.18 -22.42 13.34
N VAL A 48 -28.36 -21.13 13.67
CA VAL A 48 -27.41 -20.07 13.29
C VAL A 48 -26.06 -20.25 13.97
N LEU A 49 -26.02 -20.61 15.25
CA LEU A 49 -24.77 -20.90 15.95
C LEU A 49 -24.05 -22.14 15.38
N LYS A 50 -24.81 -23.14 14.87
CA LYS A 50 -24.23 -24.23 14.08
C LYS A 50 -23.61 -23.71 12.78
N ALA A 51 -24.30 -22.83 12.06
CA ALA A 51 -23.77 -22.19 10.86
C ALA A 51 -22.48 -21.41 11.15
N LEU A 52 -22.44 -20.62 12.24
CA LEU A 52 -21.23 -19.92 12.69
C LEU A 52 -20.06 -20.88 12.95
N ALA A 53 -20.32 -22.00 13.63
CA ALA A 53 -19.30 -23.01 13.87
C ALA A 53 -18.80 -23.68 12.57
N LEU A 54 -19.68 -23.92 11.59
CA LEU A 54 -19.33 -24.42 10.27
C LEU A 54 -18.49 -23.41 9.48
N LEU A 55 -18.86 -22.13 9.55
CA LEU A 55 -18.16 -21.03 8.92
C LEU A 55 -16.71 -20.93 9.42
N ARG A 56 -16.52 -20.98 10.75
CA ARG A 56 -15.19 -20.97 11.38
C ARG A 56 -14.35 -22.23 11.12
N LEU A 57 -14.96 -23.28 10.56
CA LEU A 57 -14.25 -24.48 10.07
C LEU A 57 -13.98 -24.43 8.56
N GLY A 58 -14.30 -23.33 7.87
CA GLY A 58 -14.12 -23.17 6.42
C GLY A 58 -15.21 -23.84 5.57
N ARG A 59 -16.29 -24.34 6.18
CA ARG A 59 -17.41 -24.99 5.46
C ARG A 59 -18.46 -23.95 5.07
N HIS A 60 -18.07 -23.05 4.16
CA HIS A 60 -18.87 -21.88 3.77
C HIS A 60 -20.21 -22.26 3.12
N ASP A 61 -20.23 -23.24 2.22
CA ASP A 61 -21.45 -23.63 1.49
C ASP A 61 -22.55 -24.13 2.43
N GLU A 62 -22.21 -25.03 3.35
CA GLU A 62 -23.15 -25.57 4.33
C GLU A 62 -23.65 -24.48 5.30
N SER A 63 -22.78 -23.56 5.67
CA SER A 63 -23.16 -22.40 6.49
C SER A 63 -24.13 -21.49 5.72
N SER A 64 -23.88 -21.20 4.43
CA SER A 64 -24.74 -20.32 3.64
C SER A 64 -26.14 -20.90 3.50
N VAL A 65 -26.27 -22.20 3.21
CA VAL A 65 -27.58 -22.87 3.10
C VAL A 65 -28.42 -22.69 4.36
N ILE A 66 -27.82 -22.87 5.55
CA ILE A 66 -28.53 -22.69 6.83
C ILE A 66 -28.91 -21.22 7.06
N LEU A 67 -28.00 -20.29 6.76
CA LEU A 67 -28.25 -18.87 6.94
C LEU A 67 -29.38 -18.38 6.02
N ASP A 68 -29.37 -18.79 4.76
CA ASP A 68 -30.37 -18.41 3.75
C ASP A 68 -31.76 -18.98 4.10
N GLU A 69 -31.83 -20.23 4.59
CA GLU A 69 -33.06 -20.84 5.11
C GLU A 69 -33.69 -19.96 6.21
N ILE A 70 -32.89 -19.55 7.20
CA ILE A 70 -33.37 -18.79 8.36
C ILE A 70 -33.67 -17.34 7.98
N HIS A 71 -32.85 -16.72 7.13
CA HIS A 71 -33.07 -15.36 6.65
C HIS A 71 -34.44 -15.21 5.99
N SER A 72 -34.83 -16.19 5.16
CA SER A 72 -36.13 -16.21 4.47
C SER A 72 -37.33 -16.30 5.41
N GLN A 73 -37.13 -16.73 6.66
CA GLN A 73 -38.19 -16.84 7.68
C GLN A 73 -38.40 -15.52 8.45
N HIS A 74 -37.63 -14.48 8.16
CA HIS A 74 -37.72 -13.15 8.77
C HIS A 74 -37.73 -13.18 10.32
N PRO A 75 -36.64 -13.69 10.95
CA PRO A 75 -36.55 -13.79 12.40
C PRO A 75 -36.65 -12.42 13.06
N THR A 76 -37.18 -12.39 14.29
CA THR A 76 -37.36 -11.16 15.08
C THR A 76 -36.72 -11.23 16.46
N ASP A 77 -36.28 -12.41 16.88
CA ASP A 77 -35.64 -12.59 18.17
C ASP A 77 -34.19 -12.10 18.15
N GLU A 78 -33.82 -11.35 19.18
CA GLU A 78 -32.52 -10.66 19.26
C GLU A 78 -31.33 -11.62 19.17
N ALA A 79 -31.41 -12.78 19.82
CA ALA A 79 -30.32 -13.76 19.85
C ALA A 79 -30.03 -14.34 18.46
N THR A 80 -31.06 -14.66 17.67
CA THR A 80 -30.89 -15.13 16.29
C THR A 80 -30.38 -14.00 15.39
N LEU A 81 -30.94 -12.79 15.51
CA LEU A 81 -30.51 -11.63 14.71
C LEU A 81 -29.04 -11.28 14.94
N GLN A 82 -28.59 -11.25 16.20
CA GLN A 82 -27.19 -10.99 16.54
C GLN A 82 -26.27 -12.10 16.02
N ALA A 83 -26.65 -13.37 16.20
CA ALA A 83 -25.86 -14.50 15.69
C ALA A 83 -25.73 -14.46 14.15
N MET A 84 -26.81 -14.13 13.42
CA MET A 84 -26.78 -13.99 11.97
C MET A 84 -25.93 -12.80 11.52
N ALA A 85 -26.04 -11.66 12.22
CA ALA A 85 -25.20 -10.49 11.94
C ALA A 85 -23.70 -10.79 12.14
N ILE A 86 -23.34 -11.63 13.13
CA ILE A 86 -21.96 -12.10 13.31
C ILE A 86 -21.53 -12.96 12.12
N CYS A 87 -22.34 -13.92 11.69
CA CYS A 87 -22.05 -14.76 10.52
C CYS A 87 -21.83 -13.92 9.26
N TYR A 88 -22.76 -13.02 8.95
CA TYR A 88 -22.66 -12.16 7.77
C TYR A 88 -21.46 -11.21 7.82
N ARG A 89 -21.09 -10.74 9.02
CA ARG A 89 -19.86 -9.95 9.20
C ARG A 89 -18.59 -10.77 9.01
N GLU A 90 -18.58 -12.05 9.38
CA GLU A 90 -17.43 -12.95 9.14
C GLU A 90 -17.25 -13.26 7.63
N VAL A 91 -18.32 -13.23 6.82
CA VAL A 91 -18.25 -13.36 5.34
C VAL A 91 -18.34 -12.02 4.59
N TYR A 92 -18.29 -10.89 5.30
CA TYR A 92 -18.38 -9.54 4.73
C TYR A 92 -19.63 -9.28 3.84
N LYS A 93 -20.77 -9.95 4.11
CA LYS A 93 -22.07 -9.68 3.47
C LYS A 93 -22.83 -8.60 4.23
N LEU A 94 -22.39 -7.34 4.14
CA LEU A 94 -22.94 -6.23 4.93
C LEU A 94 -24.40 -5.89 4.56
N GLU A 95 -24.76 -6.07 3.29
CA GLU A 95 -26.09 -5.84 2.76
C GLU A 95 -27.11 -6.79 3.38
N ALA A 96 -26.71 -8.05 3.59
CA ALA A 96 -27.53 -9.04 4.27
C ALA A 96 -27.81 -8.65 5.73
N ILE A 97 -26.87 -7.96 6.40
CA ILE A 97 -27.12 -7.45 7.76
C ILE A 97 -28.22 -6.38 7.73
N ALA A 98 -28.19 -5.48 6.75
CA ALA A 98 -29.23 -4.46 6.61
C ALA A 98 -30.60 -5.09 6.28
N ASP A 99 -30.68 -6.01 5.31
CA ASP A 99 -31.93 -6.69 4.95
C ASP A 99 -32.53 -7.46 6.15
N LEU A 100 -31.68 -8.13 6.92
CA LEU A 100 -32.06 -8.85 8.13
C LEU A 100 -32.82 -7.94 9.12
N TYR A 101 -32.24 -6.78 9.46
CA TYR A 101 -32.86 -5.84 10.40
C TYR A 101 -34.00 -5.04 9.76
N GLU A 102 -33.99 -4.79 8.44
CA GLU A 102 -35.12 -4.18 7.72
C GLU A 102 -36.36 -5.08 7.81
N ASN A 103 -36.20 -6.39 7.64
CA ASN A 103 -37.28 -7.38 7.76
C ASN A 103 -37.76 -7.52 9.21
N ALA A 104 -36.85 -7.58 10.18
CA ALA A 104 -37.21 -7.60 11.60
C ALA A 104 -38.02 -6.35 12.00
N ARG A 105 -37.64 -5.16 11.51
CA ARG A 105 -38.36 -3.90 11.75
C ARG A 105 -39.78 -3.90 11.18
N LYS A 106 -40.02 -4.53 10.03
CA LYS A 106 -41.38 -4.62 9.44
C LYS A 106 -42.35 -5.33 10.41
N ASN A 107 -41.85 -6.32 11.14
CA ASN A 107 -42.63 -7.10 12.12
C ASN A 107 -42.67 -6.43 13.50
N CYS A 108 -41.61 -5.72 13.90
CA CYS A 108 -41.48 -5.04 15.19
C CYS A 108 -41.04 -3.58 15.02
N PRO A 109 -41.92 -2.67 14.56
CA PRO A 109 -41.54 -1.32 14.14
C PRO A 109 -41.08 -0.39 15.28
N ASP A 110 -41.57 -0.62 16.50
CA ASP A 110 -41.30 0.24 17.66
C ASP A 110 -40.19 -0.30 18.59
N ASN A 111 -39.46 -1.34 18.15
CA ASN A 111 -38.37 -1.91 18.94
C ASN A 111 -37.08 -1.07 18.81
N GLU A 112 -36.62 -0.51 19.93
CA GLU A 112 -35.45 0.37 20.01
C GLU A 112 -34.14 -0.34 19.59
N ASP A 113 -33.96 -1.59 20.02
CA ASP A 113 -32.74 -2.36 19.78
C ASP A 113 -32.62 -2.74 18.29
N ILE A 114 -33.73 -3.13 17.66
CA ILE A 114 -33.79 -3.40 16.22
C ILE A 114 -33.48 -2.14 15.41
N LEU A 115 -34.06 -0.99 15.77
CA LEU A 115 -33.77 0.28 15.09
C LEU A 115 -32.33 0.74 15.28
N SER A 116 -31.78 0.56 16.48
CA SER A 116 -30.38 0.87 16.77
C SER A 116 -29.45 -0.04 15.97
N ALA A 117 -29.70 -1.34 15.93
CA ALA A 117 -28.93 -2.30 15.13
C ALA A 117 -29.05 -2.02 13.63
N LEU A 118 -30.23 -1.64 13.15
CA LEU A 118 -30.48 -1.24 11.77
C LEU A 118 -29.71 0.04 11.40
N PHE A 119 -29.71 1.05 12.27
CA PHE A 119 -28.90 2.25 12.09
C PHE A 119 -27.41 1.88 11.94
N MET A 120 -26.90 1.02 12.83
CA MET A 120 -25.51 0.56 12.76
C MET A 120 -25.22 -0.26 11.50
N ALA A 121 -26.19 -1.03 10.98
CA ALA A 121 -26.06 -1.71 9.69
C ALA A 121 -25.89 -0.70 8.55
N TYR A 122 -26.67 0.38 8.52
CA TYR A 122 -26.51 1.45 7.54
C TYR A 122 -25.21 2.26 7.72
N VAL A 123 -24.68 2.37 8.94
CA VAL A 123 -23.34 2.93 9.18
C VAL A 123 -22.26 2.07 8.51
N ARG A 124 -22.32 0.73 8.62
CA ARG A 124 -21.38 -0.18 7.93
C ARG A 124 -21.44 -0.03 6.42
N LEU A 125 -22.65 0.09 5.87
CA LEU A 125 -22.88 0.27 4.43
C LEU A 125 -22.54 1.67 3.92
N GLY A 126 -22.48 2.68 4.79
CA GLY A 126 -22.34 4.07 4.35
C GLY A 126 -23.63 4.66 3.74
N ASP A 127 -24.80 4.04 3.96
CA ASP A 127 -26.08 4.58 3.48
C ASP A 127 -26.57 5.71 4.39
N TYR A 128 -26.04 6.92 4.18
CA TYR A 128 -26.31 8.07 5.04
C TYR A 128 -27.78 8.53 4.99
N LYS A 129 -28.50 8.26 3.91
CA LYS A 129 -29.93 8.60 3.78
C LYS A 129 -30.77 7.70 4.67
N LYS A 130 -30.56 6.38 4.61
CA LYS A 130 -31.26 5.44 5.48
C LYS A 130 -30.84 5.58 6.95
N GLN A 131 -29.57 5.95 7.23
CA GLN A 131 -29.13 6.33 8.57
C GLN A 131 -29.96 7.49 9.12
N GLN A 132 -30.09 8.60 8.38
CA GLN A 132 -30.91 9.75 8.80
C GLN A 132 -32.35 9.34 9.11
N GLN A 133 -32.99 8.60 8.22
CA GLN A 133 -34.38 8.16 8.40
C GLN A 133 -34.56 7.31 9.66
N THR A 134 -33.64 6.36 9.88
CA THR A 134 -33.69 5.45 11.03
C THR A 134 -33.40 6.18 12.35
N ALA A 135 -32.41 7.07 12.36
CA ALA A 135 -32.09 7.90 13.53
C ALA A 135 -33.26 8.82 13.93
N MET A 136 -33.98 9.38 12.96
CA MET A 136 -35.17 10.19 13.23
C MET A 136 -36.34 9.35 13.79
N LEU A 137 -36.49 8.09 13.38
CA LEU A 137 -37.47 7.18 13.98
C LEU A 137 -37.08 6.85 15.43
N LEU A 138 -35.81 6.54 15.67
CA LEU A 138 -35.27 6.26 17.00
C LEU A 138 -35.48 7.45 17.95
N HIS A 139 -35.23 8.67 17.48
CA HIS A 139 -35.48 9.89 18.25
C HIS A 139 -36.98 10.11 18.56
N ARG A 140 -37.91 9.70 17.68
CA ARG A 140 -39.35 9.79 17.97
C ARG A 140 -39.77 8.84 19.09
N LEU A 141 -39.17 7.66 19.16
CA LEU A 141 -39.41 6.69 20.25
C LEU A 141 -38.77 7.15 21.56
N GLN A 142 -37.60 7.78 21.49
CA GLN A 142 -36.85 8.28 22.65
C GLN A 142 -36.51 9.77 22.51
N PRO A 143 -37.49 10.69 22.68
CA PRO A 143 -37.26 12.13 22.48
C PRO A 143 -36.25 12.73 23.45
N ASN A 144 -36.07 12.11 24.63
CA ASN A 144 -35.16 12.58 25.67
C ASN A 144 -33.70 12.14 25.45
N LYS A 145 -33.44 11.26 24.47
CA LYS A 145 -32.07 10.83 24.12
C LYS A 145 -31.54 11.71 22.99
N ASN A 146 -30.85 12.79 23.35
CA ASN A 146 -30.16 13.66 22.39
C ASN A 146 -29.25 12.92 21.39
N PRO A 147 -28.49 11.86 21.76
CA PRO A 147 -27.56 11.23 20.82
C PRO A 147 -28.23 10.75 19.53
N CYS A 148 -29.44 10.19 19.59
CA CYS A 148 -30.18 9.74 18.41
C CYS A 148 -30.53 10.89 17.45
N TYR A 149 -30.80 12.08 18.00
CA TYR A 149 -31.01 13.29 17.20
C TYR A 149 -29.73 13.72 16.49
N PHE A 150 -28.61 13.74 17.23
CA PHE A 150 -27.31 14.12 16.67
C PHE A 150 -26.72 13.08 15.71
N TRP A 151 -27.11 11.80 15.82
CA TRP A 151 -26.86 10.80 14.78
C TRP A 151 -27.54 11.19 13.48
N ALA A 152 -28.81 11.61 13.52
CA ALA A 152 -29.51 12.08 12.33
C ALA A 152 -28.85 13.33 11.73
N VAL A 153 -28.44 14.29 12.58
CA VAL A 153 -27.69 15.48 12.14
C VAL A 153 -26.39 15.08 11.46
N MET A 154 -25.59 14.21 12.07
CA MET A 154 -24.33 13.75 11.48
C MET A 154 -24.55 13.02 10.16
N SER A 155 -25.57 12.18 10.05
CA SER A 155 -25.90 11.50 8.78
C SER A 155 -26.31 12.50 7.68
N ILE A 156 -26.94 13.63 8.01
CA ILE A 156 -27.20 14.71 7.04
C ILE A 156 -25.89 15.40 6.63
N VAL A 157 -24.98 15.64 7.58
CA VAL A 157 -23.67 16.21 7.28
C VAL A 157 -22.87 15.26 6.37
N MET A 158 -22.92 13.95 6.62
CA MET A 158 -22.28 12.95 5.76
C MET A 158 -22.93 12.88 4.37
N GLN A 159 -24.26 12.97 4.25
CA GLN A 159 -24.93 13.10 2.94
C GLN A 159 -24.44 14.33 2.17
N SER A 160 -24.18 15.44 2.86
CA SER A 160 -23.59 16.63 2.22
C SER A 160 -22.17 16.38 1.72
N GLN A 161 -21.36 15.60 2.43
CA GLN A 161 -19.97 15.35 2.03
C GLN A 161 -19.85 14.28 0.95
N SER A 162 -20.75 13.30 0.93
CA SER A 162 -20.77 12.22 -0.06
C SER A 162 -21.56 12.54 -1.33
N SER A 163 -22.12 13.74 -1.44
CA SER A 163 -22.93 14.15 -2.59
C SER A 163 -22.05 14.78 -3.67
N ASP A 164 -22.12 14.25 -4.89
CA ASP A 164 -21.45 14.85 -6.06
C ASP A 164 -22.08 16.21 -6.46
N ASP A 165 -23.34 16.46 -6.07
CA ASP A 165 -24.01 17.74 -6.32
C ASP A 165 -23.74 18.76 -5.20
N GLU A 166 -22.87 19.73 -5.50
CA GLU A 166 -22.51 20.81 -4.58
C GLU A 166 -23.71 21.70 -4.19
N LYS A 167 -24.68 21.89 -5.09
CA LYS A 167 -25.88 22.71 -4.80
C LYS A 167 -26.77 21.99 -3.80
N LEU A 168 -26.93 20.68 -3.92
CA LEU A 168 -27.67 19.87 -2.96
C LEU A 168 -26.97 19.85 -1.60
N ALA A 169 -25.64 19.64 -1.60
CA ALA A 169 -24.78 19.63 -0.43
C ALA A 169 -24.89 20.93 0.38
N LYS A 170 -24.57 22.07 -0.25
CA LYS A 170 -24.50 23.38 0.43
C LYS A 170 -25.87 24.07 0.53
N GLY A 171 -26.77 23.84 -0.42
CA GLY A 171 -28.07 24.52 -0.50
C GLY A 171 -29.19 23.84 0.28
N MET A 172 -29.11 22.53 0.52
CA MET A 172 -30.17 21.78 1.20
C MET A 172 -29.69 21.07 2.47
N PHE A 173 -28.65 20.23 2.39
CA PHE A 173 -28.25 19.37 3.51
C PHE A 173 -27.61 20.16 4.66
N LEU A 174 -26.59 20.98 4.42
CA LEU A 174 -25.96 21.77 5.50
C LEU A 174 -26.93 22.76 6.16
N PRO A 175 -27.78 23.51 5.44
CA PRO A 175 -28.78 24.38 6.07
C PRO A 175 -29.84 23.61 6.86
N LEU A 176 -30.17 22.37 6.47
CA LEU A 176 -31.04 21.51 7.25
C LEU A 176 -30.37 21.09 8.56
N ALA A 177 -29.12 20.61 8.50
CA ALA A 177 -28.34 20.24 9.68
C ALA A 177 -28.18 21.43 10.64
N GLU A 178 -27.87 22.62 10.11
CA GLU A 178 -27.76 23.84 10.90
C GLU A 178 -29.07 24.19 11.62
N ARG A 179 -30.21 24.18 10.91
CA ARG A 179 -31.52 24.46 11.51
C ARG A 179 -31.86 23.46 12.61
N MET A 180 -31.52 22.19 12.42
CA MET A 180 -31.73 21.15 13.43
C MET A 180 -30.93 21.43 14.71
N VAL A 181 -29.65 21.77 14.59
CA VAL A 181 -28.81 22.08 15.76
C VAL A 181 -29.22 23.41 16.40
N LYS A 182 -29.50 24.46 15.61
CA LYS A 182 -29.99 25.77 16.11
C LYS A 182 -31.25 25.62 16.96
N LYS A 183 -32.19 24.77 16.57
CA LYS A 183 -33.38 24.47 17.39
C LYS A 183 -32.99 24.01 18.81
N TYR A 184 -32.01 23.12 18.93
CA TYR A 184 -31.55 22.63 20.24
C TYR A 184 -30.76 23.68 21.02
N VAL A 185 -30.03 24.55 20.33
CA VAL A 185 -29.37 25.72 20.93
C VAL A 185 -30.41 26.68 21.52
N ASP A 186 -31.44 27.04 20.75
CA ASP A 186 -32.51 27.96 21.16
C ASP A 186 -33.34 27.39 22.32
N GLU A 187 -33.61 26.08 22.30
CA GLU A 187 -34.30 25.36 23.37
C GLU A 187 -33.42 25.08 24.60
N LYS A 188 -32.13 25.49 24.58
CA LYS A 188 -31.13 25.22 25.64
C LYS A 188 -30.99 23.73 25.99
N LYS A 189 -31.11 22.86 24.97
CA LYS A 189 -31.01 21.40 25.09
C LYS A 189 -29.64 20.84 24.73
N ILE A 190 -28.65 21.70 24.50
CA ILE A 190 -27.25 21.30 24.30
C ILE A 190 -26.61 20.99 25.65
N ASN A 191 -26.41 19.70 25.92
CA ASN A 191 -25.93 19.15 27.18
C ASN A 191 -24.44 18.81 27.14
N ALA A 192 -23.94 18.36 25.99
CA ALA A 192 -22.61 17.75 25.87
C ALA A 192 -21.65 18.54 24.97
N GLU A 193 -20.35 18.27 25.09
CA GLU A 193 -19.31 18.93 24.30
C GLU A 193 -19.44 18.56 22.81
N GLU A 194 -19.75 17.30 22.54
CA GLU A 194 -19.83 16.71 21.20
C GLU A 194 -20.94 17.38 20.36
N GLU A 195 -22.00 17.83 21.01
CA GLU A 195 -23.12 18.55 20.39
C GLU A 195 -22.68 19.97 19.96
N VAL A 196 -21.84 20.63 20.78
CA VAL A 196 -21.23 21.93 20.42
C VAL A 196 -20.22 21.72 19.28
N GLN A 197 -19.40 20.67 19.35
CA GLN A 197 -18.47 20.33 18.27
C GLN A 197 -19.21 20.04 16.95
N MET A 198 -20.35 19.35 16.99
CA MET A 198 -21.22 19.15 15.82
C MET A 198 -21.64 20.49 15.22
N TYR A 199 -22.07 21.43 16.06
CA TYR A 199 -22.47 22.75 15.57
C TYR A 199 -21.30 23.47 14.89
N LEU A 200 -20.11 23.41 15.49
CA LEU A 200 -18.90 24.00 14.92
C LEU A 200 -18.51 23.33 13.60
N ILE A 201 -18.64 22.01 13.46
CA ILE A 201 -18.41 21.31 12.18
C ILE A 201 -19.33 21.91 11.10
N ILE A 202 -20.63 22.00 11.37
CA ILE A 202 -21.63 22.50 10.41
C ILE A 202 -21.32 23.95 10.01
N LEU A 203 -21.11 24.83 10.99
CA LEU A 203 -20.78 26.24 10.71
C LEU A 203 -19.49 26.37 9.90
N ASN A 204 -18.49 25.54 10.19
CA ASN A 204 -17.25 25.52 9.42
C ASN A 204 -17.48 25.06 7.97
N LEU A 205 -18.27 24.01 7.74
CA LEU A 205 -18.59 23.53 6.39
C LEU A 205 -19.41 24.56 5.59
N MET A 206 -20.23 25.36 6.27
CA MET A 206 -21.02 26.43 5.65
C MET A 206 -20.25 27.74 5.44
N GLY A 207 -19.01 27.84 5.95
CA GLY A 207 -18.24 29.08 5.90
C GLY A 207 -18.76 30.20 6.82
N LYS A 208 -19.57 29.86 7.82
CA LYS A 208 -20.15 30.81 8.79
C LYS A 208 -19.19 31.08 9.95
N TRP A 209 -18.01 31.61 9.63
CA TRP A 209 -16.89 31.75 10.58
C TRP A 209 -17.21 32.69 11.75
N LYS A 210 -17.97 33.76 11.51
CA LYS A 210 -18.38 34.71 12.55
C LYS A 210 -19.31 34.06 13.57
N GLU A 211 -20.34 33.34 13.11
CA GLU A 211 -21.24 32.58 13.98
C GLU A 211 -20.45 31.51 14.77
N ALA A 212 -19.50 30.83 14.12
CA ALA A 212 -18.66 29.85 14.80
C ALA A 212 -17.81 30.50 15.91
N TYR A 213 -17.30 31.71 15.70
CA TYR A 213 -16.56 32.46 16.70
C TYR A 213 -17.44 32.85 17.89
N GLU A 214 -18.66 33.31 17.64
CA GLU A 214 -19.65 33.61 18.69
C GLU A 214 -20.01 32.36 19.51
N VAL A 215 -20.07 31.18 18.89
CA VAL A 215 -20.28 29.90 19.59
C VAL A 215 -19.10 29.56 20.50
N VAL A 216 -17.86 29.69 20.01
CA VAL A 216 -16.63 29.37 20.76
C VAL A 216 -16.40 30.32 21.93
N THR A 217 -16.71 31.61 21.75
CA THR A 217 -16.47 32.65 22.77
C THR A 217 -17.67 32.89 23.67
N GLY A 218 -18.86 32.48 23.25
CA GLY A 218 -20.09 32.57 24.03
C GLY A 218 -20.31 31.41 25.02
N PRO A 219 -21.52 31.29 25.60
CA PRO A 219 -21.84 30.32 26.64
C PRO A 219 -21.65 28.86 26.23
N LEU A 220 -21.89 28.53 24.95
CA LEU A 220 -21.69 27.16 24.45
C LEU A 220 -20.21 26.75 24.48
N GLY A 221 -19.30 27.72 24.28
CA GLY A 221 -17.87 27.48 24.35
C GLY A 221 -17.38 27.07 25.74
N GLU A 222 -18.09 27.41 26.82
CA GLU A 222 -17.75 26.94 28.18
C GLU A 222 -17.82 25.42 28.33
N LYS A 223 -18.56 24.73 27.45
CA LYS A 223 -18.62 23.26 27.41
C LYS A 223 -17.44 22.63 26.68
N LEU A 224 -16.64 23.40 25.92
CA LEU A 224 -15.49 22.92 25.16
C LEU A 224 -14.26 22.85 26.08
N THR A 225 -14.20 21.81 26.90
CA THR A 225 -13.19 21.68 27.97
C THR A 225 -12.16 20.58 27.74
N SER A 226 -12.32 19.76 26.70
CA SER A 226 -11.45 18.59 26.45
C SER A 226 -10.00 18.93 26.11
N GLU A 227 -9.72 20.13 25.56
CA GLU A 227 -8.37 20.54 25.16
C GLU A 227 -7.96 21.87 25.84
N THR A 228 -6.72 21.95 26.31
CA THR A 228 -6.14 23.18 26.87
C THR A 228 -6.08 24.27 25.82
N PHE A 229 -6.47 25.50 26.17
CA PHE A 229 -6.51 26.66 25.26
C PHE A 229 -7.33 26.44 23.98
N TYR A 230 -8.31 25.52 23.99
CA TYR A 230 -9.16 25.24 22.83
C TYR A 230 -9.82 26.50 22.27
N LYS A 231 -10.35 27.35 23.17
CA LYS A 231 -11.07 28.57 22.79
C LYS A 231 -10.14 29.54 22.06
N GLU A 232 -8.95 29.77 22.62
CA GLU A 232 -7.94 30.68 22.07
C GLU A 232 -7.43 30.16 20.72
N ARG A 233 -7.10 28.87 20.63
CA ARG A 233 -6.69 28.21 19.38
C ARG A 233 -7.77 28.33 18.32
N LYS A 234 -9.01 27.99 18.67
CA LYS A 234 -10.11 27.99 17.71
C LYS A 234 -10.49 29.40 17.28
N ALA A 235 -10.43 30.38 18.19
CA ALA A 235 -10.59 31.78 17.87
C ALA A 235 -9.53 32.27 16.88
N ALA A 236 -8.24 31.94 17.10
CA ALA A 236 -7.16 32.31 16.20
C ALA A 236 -7.36 31.75 14.77
N GLU A 237 -7.74 30.48 14.66
CA GLU A 237 -8.09 29.85 13.38
C GLU A 237 -9.26 30.56 12.68
N LEU A 238 -10.33 30.88 13.43
CA LEU A 238 -11.52 31.54 12.88
C LEU A 238 -11.23 32.97 12.44
N PHE A 239 -10.48 33.75 13.22
CA PHE A 239 -10.01 35.08 12.81
C PHE A 239 -9.18 35.01 11.54
N SER A 240 -8.28 34.03 11.42
CA SER A 240 -7.50 33.82 10.20
C SER A 240 -8.38 33.53 8.98
N LYS A 241 -9.44 32.73 9.14
CA LYS A 241 -10.42 32.47 8.06
C LYS A 241 -11.27 33.69 7.70
N MET A 242 -11.54 34.57 8.65
CA MET A 242 -12.23 35.84 8.43
C MET A 242 -11.32 36.94 7.85
N ASN A 243 -10.03 36.65 7.64
CA ASN A 243 -8.99 37.62 7.31
C ASN A 243 -8.86 38.75 8.36
N ASN A 244 -9.27 38.48 9.61
CA ASN A 244 -9.09 39.42 10.71
C ASN A 244 -7.73 39.19 11.38
N TRP A 245 -6.68 39.63 10.69
CA TRP A 245 -5.30 39.34 11.04
C TRP A 245 -4.85 39.92 12.39
N PRO A 246 -5.24 41.14 12.82
CA PRO A 246 -4.80 41.71 14.10
C PRO A 246 -5.15 40.84 15.32
N GLU A 247 -6.38 40.34 15.37
CA GLU A 247 -6.90 39.51 16.45
C GLU A 247 -6.37 38.08 16.36
N ALA A 248 -6.22 37.54 15.14
CA ALA A 248 -5.54 36.27 14.94
C ALA A 248 -4.10 36.34 15.49
N ASN A 249 -3.38 37.41 15.17
CA ASN A 249 -2.01 37.63 15.61
C ASN A 249 -1.89 37.69 17.13
N ALA A 250 -2.73 38.50 17.80
CA ALA A 250 -2.73 38.61 19.26
C ALA A 250 -2.98 37.24 19.92
N LYS A 251 -3.91 36.42 19.37
CA LYS A 251 -4.18 35.08 19.89
C LYS A 251 -3.03 34.11 19.65
N PHE A 252 -2.40 34.10 18.47
CA PHE A 252 -1.22 33.26 18.24
C PHE A 252 -0.03 33.68 19.10
N LYS A 253 0.18 34.98 19.31
CA LYS A 253 1.20 35.50 20.22
C LYS A 253 0.96 35.05 21.66
N PHE A 254 -0.28 35.11 22.14
CA PHE A 254 -0.66 34.57 23.43
C PHE A 254 -0.35 33.07 23.53
N LEU A 255 -0.77 32.27 22.54
CA LEU A 255 -0.50 30.84 22.51
C LEU A 255 0.99 30.51 22.49
N LEU A 256 1.81 31.33 21.83
CA LEU A 256 3.27 31.18 21.77
C LEU A 256 3.96 31.55 23.08
N LYS A 257 3.40 32.48 23.88
CA LYS A 257 3.91 32.74 25.24
C LYS A 257 3.71 31.52 26.15
N GLU A 258 2.60 30.81 25.99
CA GLU A 258 2.29 29.59 26.76
C GLU A 258 3.05 28.36 26.23
N ASN A 259 3.24 28.25 24.92
CA ASN A 259 3.97 27.15 24.28
C ASN A 259 4.92 27.66 23.16
N PRO A 260 6.13 28.11 23.52
CA PRO A 260 7.08 28.72 22.58
C PRO A 260 7.66 27.78 21.52
N ASP A 261 7.55 26.46 21.68
CA ASP A 261 8.11 25.48 20.72
C ASP A 261 7.04 24.97 19.71
N HIS A 262 5.81 25.50 19.74
CA HIS A 262 4.73 25.07 18.87
C HIS A 262 4.87 25.63 17.43
N TRP A 263 5.53 24.88 16.56
CA TRP A 263 5.91 25.33 15.21
C TRP A 263 4.75 25.86 14.33
N GLN A 264 3.58 25.22 14.38
CA GLN A 264 2.45 25.69 13.58
C GLN A 264 1.96 27.09 14.02
N TYR A 265 2.05 27.41 15.31
CA TYR A 265 1.68 28.73 15.81
C TYR A 265 2.67 29.79 15.37
N TRP A 266 3.97 29.48 15.29
CA TRP A 266 4.97 30.38 14.70
C TRP A 266 4.66 30.70 13.24
N LYS A 267 4.36 29.69 12.42
CA LYS A 267 4.00 29.91 11.01
C LYS A 267 2.75 30.78 10.85
N ASP A 268 1.71 30.50 11.63
CA ASP A 268 0.45 31.25 11.57
C ASP A 268 0.61 32.68 12.12
N TYR A 269 1.39 32.86 13.20
CA TYR A 269 1.78 34.16 13.73
C TYR A 269 2.55 34.99 12.69
N ILE A 270 3.61 34.43 12.10
CA ILE A 270 4.41 35.09 11.04
C ILE A 270 3.52 35.47 9.85
N SER A 271 2.66 34.55 9.39
CA SER A 271 1.73 34.82 8.29
C SER A 271 0.78 35.97 8.62
N SER A 272 0.25 36.01 9.84
CA SER A 272 -0.62 37.10 10.30
C SER A 272 0.13 38.44 10.36
N CYS A 273 1.35 38.50 10.92
CA CYS A 273 2.17 39.72 10.97
C CYS A 273 2.43 40.29 9.57
N ILE A 274 2.84 39.44 8.62
CA ILE A 274 3.13 39.87 7.24
C ILE A 274 1.89 40.47 6.57
N LYS A 275 0.71 39.88 6.80
CA LYS A 275 -0.55 40.38 6.23
C LYS A 275 -0.97 41.71 6.86
N ILE A 276 -0.79 41.87 8.17
CA ILE A 276 -1.05 43.14 8.87
C ILE A 276 -0.13 44.23 8.32
N ALA A 277 1.18 43.97 8.27
CA ALA A 277 2.19 44.91 7.78
C ALA A 277 1.88 45.38 6.34
N LYS A 278 1.50 44.45 5.45
CA LYS A 278 1.11 44.79 4.06
C LYS A 278 -0.15 45.63 3.95
N SER A 279 -1.08 45.46 4.88
CA SER A 279 -2.31 46.25 4.91
C SER A 279 -2.11 47.66 5.48
N ASN A 280 -0.89 47.99 5.95
CA ASN A 280 -0.58 49.23 6.68
C ASN A 280 -1.56 49.52 7.82
N TRP A 281 -2.08 48.46 8.44
CA TRP A 281 -3.02 48.58 9.54
C TRP A 281 -2.34 49.26 10.75
N GLN A 282 -3.10 50.11 11.43
CA GLN A 282 -2.68 50.80 12.64
C GLN A 282 -3.77 50.63 13.71
N PRO A 283 -3.41 50.54 15.00
CA PRO A 283 -4.39 50.50 16.08
C PRO A 283 -5.24 51.77 16.09
N GLN A 284 -6.53 51.64 16.44
CA GLN A 284 -7.49 52.75 16.40
C GLN A 284 -7.44 53.67 17.63
N ASP A 285 -6.78 53.27 18.72
CA ASP A 285 -6.64 54.04 19.97
C ASP A 285 -5.19 53.99 20.50
N ASP A 286 -4.62 55.15 20.85
CA ASP A 286 -3.30 55.32 21.51
C ASP A 286 -3.31 54.95 23.02
N GLY A 287 -4.34 54.22 23.48
CA GLY A 287 -4.49 53.78 24.86
C GLY A 287 -3.81 52.43 25.13
N ASN A 288 -2.78 52.46 25.99
CA ASN A 288 -1.99 51.34 26.54
C ASN A 288 -2.38 49.88 26.20
N ASN A 289 -1.39 49.16 25.65
CA ASN A 289 -1.29 47.71 25.43
C ASN A 289 -2.11 47.11 24.28
N CYS A 290 -1.85 47.56 23.04
CA CYS A 290 -2.14 46.72 21.87
C CYS A 290 -1.25 45.46 21.92
N GLU A 291 -1.85 44.28 22.10
CA GLU A 291 -1.09 43.02 22.14
C GLU A 291 -0.65 42.53 20.75
N THR A 292 -1.28 43.04 19.69
CA THR A 292 -1.03 42.72 18.28
C THR A 292 0.30 43.30 17.81
N ASP A 293 1.12 42.48 17.15
CA ASP A 293 2.31 42.92 16.43
C ASP A 293 1.96 43.24 14.98
N TYR A 294 2.02 44.52 14.64
CA TYR A 294 1.59 45.04 13.33
C TYR A 294 2.75 45.50 12.43
N THR A 295 3.99 45.48 12.92
CA THR A 295 5.20 45.70 12.11
C THR A 295 6.13 44.49 12.17
N ILE A 296 6.99 44.34 11.17
CA ILE A 296 7.99 43.27 11.11
C ILE A 296 9.01 43.41 12.25
N ASP A 297 9.36 44.64 12.64
CA ASP A 297 10.28 44.89 13.75
C ASP A 297 9.69 44.42 15.10
N MET A 298 8.37 44.58 15.31
CA MET A 298 7.69 44.04 16.50
C MET A 298 7.73 42.51 16.54
N ALA A 299 7.52 41.87 15.39
CA ALA A 299 7.62 40.42 15.29
C ALA A 299 9.04 39.91 15.59
N SER A 300 10.07 40.59 15.04
CA SER A 300 11.48 40.29 15.36
C SER A 300 11.77 40.45 16.84
N LEU A 301 11.33 41.57 17.44
CA LEU A 301 11.52 41.82 18.87
C LEU A 301 10.85 40.75 19.73
N PHE A 302 9.65 40.30 19.36
CA PHE A 302 8.95 39.23 20.08
C PHE A 302 9.72 37.90 20.00
N MET A 303 10.29 37.56 18.84
CA MET A 303 11.15 36.37 18.70
C MET A 303 12.40 36.48 19.58
N ASP A 304 13.09 37.62 19.56
CA ASP A 304 14.30 37.84 20.37
C ASP A 304 14.00 37.79 21.88
N GLN A 305 12.88 38.38 22.30
CA GLN A 305 12.39 38.28 23.67
C GLN A 305 12.11 36.83 24.04
N THR A 306 11.44 36.08 23.17
CA THR A 306 11.11 34.67 23.42
C THR A 306 12.38 33.84 23.54
N ILE A 307 13.37 34.04 22.67
CA ILE A 307 14.69 33.41 22.76
C ILE A 307 15.34 33.71 24.11
N SER A 308 15.38 34.99 24.52
CA SER A 308 16.02 35.39 25.78
C SER A 308 15.36 34.75 27.02
N VAL A 309 14.03 34.65 27.03
CA VAL A 309 13.25 34.02 28.11
C VAL A 309 13.47 32.51 28.13
N CYS A 310 13.61 31.89 26.95
CA CYS A 310 13.78 30.45 26.81
C CYS A 310 15.26 29.97 26.84
N SER A 311 16.20 30.86 27.18
CA SER A 311 17.65 30.57 27.21
C SER A 311 18.11 29.78 28.47
N GLY A 312 17.20 29.03 29.11
CA GLY A 312 17.50 28.24 30.31
C GLY A 312 18.21 26.90 30.03
N ASP A 313 18.19 25.98 31.00
CA ASP A 313 18.89 24.67 30.92
C ASP A 313 18.51 23.82 29.69
N ARG A 314 17.31 24.02 29.13
CA ARG A 314 16.86 23.39 27.90
C ARG A 314 16.51 24.44 26.86
N LEU A 315 17.36 24.56 25.86
CA LEU A 315 17.11 25.41 24.69
C LEU A 315 15.95 24.84 23.85
N LEU A 316 15.05 25.73 23.43
CA LEU A 316 13.94 25.42 22.52
C LEU A 316 14.34 25.77 21.09
N ARG A 317 13.95 24.95 20.11
CA ARG A 317 14.35 25.12 18.70
C ARG A 317 13.47 26.12 17.97
N GLY A 318 12.17 26.06 18.22
CA GLY A 318 11.12 26.82 17.52
C GLY A 318 11.43 28.32 17.38
N PRO A 319 11.80 29.03 18.47
CA PRO A 319 12.09 30.47 18.40
C PRO A 319 13.26 30.83 17.47
N TYR A 320 14.34 30.04 17.44
CA TYR A 320 15.47 30.27 16.54
C TYR A 320 15.11 29.99 15.07
N LEU A 321 14.35 28.92 14.82
CA LEU A 321 13.87 28.61 13.48
C LEU A 321 12.84 29.63 12.97
N ALA A 322 12.06 30.24 13.87
CA ALA A 322 11.09 31.27 13.52
C ALA A 322 11.74 32.53 12.92
N GLN A 323 12.95 32.89 13.35
CA GLN A 323 13.73 34.00 12.75
C GLN A 323 14.05 33.72 11.27
N LEU A 324 14.50 32.49 10.96
CA LEU A 324 14.80 32.07 9.58
C LEU A 324 13.52 31.96 8.74
N GLU A 325 12.43 31.44 9.30
CA GLU A 325 11.13 31.35 8.63
C GLU A 325 10.52 32.71 8.31
N LEU A 326 10.67 33.70 9.20
CA LEU A 326 10.26 35.09 8.92
C LEU A 326 11.00 35.65 7.71
N ILE A 327 12.32 35.48 7.64
CA ILE A 327 13.12 35.93 6.50
C ILE A 327 12.70 35.21 5.21
N LYS A 328 12.47 33.90 5.29
CA LYS A 328 11.98 33.09 4.16
C LYS A 328 10.64 33.61 3.63
N ALA A 329 9.66 33.75 4.50
CA ALA A 329 8.32 34.21 4.16
C ALA A 329 8.33 35.64 3.56
N LEU A 330 9.16 36.54 4.09
CA LEU A 330 9.29 37.91 3.54
C LEU A 330 9.86 37.90 2.11
N ARG A 331 10.92 37.11 1.87
CA ARG A 331 11.54 36.98 0.54
C ARG A 331 10.62 36.38 -0.50
N GLU A 332 9.87 35.34 -0.15
CA GLU A 332 8.87 34.73 -1.03
C GLU A 332 7.79 35.73 -1.45
N THR A 333 7.52 36.73 -0.61
CA THR A 333 6.56 37.77 -0.92
C THR A 333 7.13 39.03 -1.59
N GLY A 334 8.44 39.05 -1.86
CA GLY A 334 9.12 40.17 -2.51
C GLY A 334 9.33 41.41 -1.63
N ASP A 335 9.15 41.30 -0.32
CA ASP A 335 9.34 42.42 0.61
C ASP A 335 10.84 42.62 0.92
N LEU A 336 11.31 43.87 0.83
CA LEU A 336 12.70 44.28 1.05
C LEU A 336 12.98 44.71 2.50
N SER A 337 11.98 44.65 3.40
CA SER A 337 12.12 44.87 4.85
C SER A 337 13.09 43.90 5.54
N VAL A 338 13.55 42.86 4.83
CA VAL A 338 14.54 41.84 5.25
C VAL A 338 15.85 42.43 5.77
N LYS A 339 16.25 43.65 5.37
CA LYS A 339 17.57 44.22 5.69
C LYS A 339 17.86 44.38 7.19
N ASN A 340 16.83 44.42 8.03
CA ASN A 340 16.97 44.67 9.48
C ASN A 340 16.92 43.41 10.36
N LEU A 341 16.70 42.22 9.79
CA LEU A 341 16.46 40.96 10.53
C LEU A 341 17.71 40.08 10.74
N GLY A 342 18.89 40.61 10.41
CA GLY A 342 20.15 39.85 10.45
C GLY A 342 20.42 39.05 9.17
N SER A 343 21.66 38.54 9.04
CA SER A 343 22.08 37.74 7.89
C SER A 343 21.66 36.27 8.08
N PRO A 344 20.96 35.63 7.13
CA PRO A 344 20.64 34.21 7.22
C PRO A 344 21.85 33.31 7.40
N LEU A 345 23.01 33.70 6.82
CA LEU A 345 24.26 33.00 7.01
C LEU A 345 24.67 32.97 8.49
N THR A 346 24.60 34.11 9.17
CA THR A 346 24.95 34.24 10.59
C THR A 346 23.96 33.48 11.48
N LEU A 347 22.65 33.59 11.20
CA LEU A 347 21.63 32.85 11.94
C LEU A 347 21.80 31.33 11.82
N LEU A 348 22.13 30.82 10.62
CA LEU A 348 22.44 29.41 10.41
C LEU A 348 23.72 29.00 11.14
N GLN A 349 24.74 29.88 11.19
CA GLN A 349 25.96 29.63 11.94
C GLN A 349 25.72 29.55 13.44
N ASP A 350 24.90 30.44 13.98
CA ASP A 350 24.56 30.45 15.40
C ASP A 350 23.66 29.27 15.75
N TYR A 351 22.73 28.88 14.88
CA TYR A 351 21.93 27.66 15.06
C TYR A 351 22.81 26.41 15.15
N PHE A 352 23.78 26.25 14.25
CA PHE A 352 24.71 25.13 14.28
C PHE A 352 25.59 25.11 15.54
N LYS A 353 25.99 26.28 16.07
CA LYS A 353 26.73 26.33 17.36
C LYS A 353 25.91 25.78 18.52
N LEU A 354 24.59 26.02 18.51
CA LEU A 354 23.69 25.64 19.60
C LEU A 354 23.17 24.20 19.47
N PHE A 355 22.86 23.77 18.25
CA PHE A 355 22.16 22.51 17.98
C PHE A 355 22.94 21.53 17.11
N GLY A 356 24.16 21.87 16.65
CA GLY A 356 24.93 21.03 15.72
C GLY A 356 25.28 19.64 16.25
N ASP A 357 25.27 19.43 17.58
CA ASP A 357 25.47 18.12 18.20
C ASP A 357 24.17 17.29 18.28
N LYS A 358 23.04 17.81 17.79
CA LYS A 358 21.73 17.14 17.79
C LYS A 358 21.43 16.57 16.41
N ASN A 359 20.94 15.33 16.37
CA ASN A 359 20.59 14.64 15.13
C ASN A 359 19.55 15.41 14.27
N CYS A 360 18.69 16.23 14.88
CA CYS A 360 17.71 17.02 14.15
C CYS A 360 18.29 18.25 13.42
N CYS A 361 19.54 18.64 13.70
CA CYS A 361 20.13 19.87 13.18
C CYS A 361 20.16 19.90 11.66
N TYR A 362 20.49 18.77 11.03
CA TYR A 362 20.47 18.64 9.58
C TYR A 362 19.09 18.96 9.00
N GLU A 363 18.04 18.28 9.46
CA GLU A 363 16.67 18.45 8.96
C GLU A 363 16.15 19.87 9.19
N ASP A 364 16.46 20.45 10.35
CA ASP A 364 16.06 21.83 10.68
C ASP A 364 16.73 22.83 9.73
N MET A 365 18.04 22.70 9.49
CA MET A 365 18.80 23.63 8.65
C MET A 365 18.52 23.47 7.15
N LYS A 366 18.26 22.24 6.69
CA LYS A 366 17.92 21.89 5.30
C LYS A 366 16.83 22.81 4.74
N LEU A 367 15.82 23.14 5.55
CA LEU A 367 14.67 23.97 5.17
C LEU A 367 15.02 25.42 4.78
N PHE A 368 16.21 25.89 5.16
CA PHE A 368 16.62 27.29 5.08
C PHE A 368 17.90 27.53 4.27
N THR A 369 18.54 26.48 3.73
CA THR A 369 19.78 26.61 2.93
C THR A 369 19.59 27.45 1.66
N ASN A 370 18.37 27.49 1.11
CA ASN A 370 18.01 28.31 -0.05
C ASN A 370 17.96 29.83 0.27
N LEU A 371 18.07 30.22 1.55
CA LEU A 371 18.18 31.64 1.96
C LEU A 371 19.58 32.22 1.74
N ILE A 372 20.58 31.41 1.42
CA ILE A 372 21.95 31.87 1.17
C ILE A 372 22.39 31.48 -0.25
N SER A 373 23.28 32.28 -0.82
CA SER A 373 23.82 32.03 -2.17
C SER A 373 24.78 30.83 -2.19
N LYS A 374 25.02 30.20 -3.35
CA LYS A 374 25.95 29.07 -3.47
C LYS A 374 27.37 29.35 -2.89
N PRO A 375 27.99 30.52 -3.12
CA PRO A 375 29.26 30.84 -2.46
C PRO A 375 29.14 30.84 -0.93
N GLN A 376 28.07 31.44 -0.40
CA GLN A 376 27.81 31.47 1.04
C GLN A 376 27.50 30.09 1.62
N GLN A 377 26.90 29.17 0.84
CA GLN A 377 26.70 27.78 1.24
C GLN A 377 28.04 27.06 1.44
N LYS A 378 29.01 27.30 0.55
CA LYS A 378 30.38 26.78 0.72
C LYS A 378 31.06 27.42 1.93
N ASP A 379 30.97 28.75 2.07
CA ASP A 379 31.53 29.47 3.23
C ASP A 379 30.94 28.97 4.55
N LEU A 380 29.65 28.62 4.58
CA LEU A 380 28.96 28.05 5.74
C LEU A 380 29.60 26.71 6.14
N ILE A 381 29.72 25.78 5.20
CA ILE A 381 30.33 24.47 5.46
C ILE A 381 31.79 24.60 5.87
N ASP A 382 32.57 25.44 5.18
CA ASP A 382 33.96 25.72 5.56
C ASP A 382 34.06 26.30 6.99
N SER A 383 33.11 27.15 7.38
CA SER A 383 33.04 27.68 8.74
C SER A 383 32.74 26.61 9.78
N PHE A 384 31.88 25.64 9.46
CA PHE A 384 31.56 24.53 10.35
C PHE A 384 32.71 23.57 10.51
N THR A 385 33.33 23.18 9.40
CA THR A 385 34.51 22.30 9.39
C THR A 385 35.64 22.86 10.26
N LYS A 386 35.87 24.18 10.23
CA LYS A 386 36.86 24.86 11.10
C LYS A 386 36.53 24.79 12.60
N THR A 387 35.27 24.61 12.97
CA THR A 387 34.83 24.50 14.36
C THR A 387 34.74 23.07 14.87
N LEU A 388 35.06 22.08 14.03
CA LEU A 388 35.08 20.67 14.43
C LEU A 388 36.35 20.40 15.24
N GLU A 389 36.16 19.90 16.45
CA GLU A 389 37.24 19.48 17.35
C GLU A 389 37.59 18.02 17.04
N LEU A 390 38.39 17.77 15.98
CA LEU A 390 38.84 16.44 15.61
C LEU A 390 40.32 16.25 15.96
N HIS A 391 40.67 15.07 16.45
CA HIS A 391 42.04 14.71 16.84
C HIS A 391 42.65 13.71 15.88
N ASN A 392 43.96 13.82 15.67
CA ASN A 392 44.72 12.89 14.86
C ASN A 392 45.28 11.79 15.78
N SER A 393 44.89 10.53 15.54
CA SER A 393 45.41 9.41 16.34
C SER A 393 46.77 8.94 15.85
N ASP A 394 46.98 8.86 14.52
CA ASP A 394 48.18 8.21 13.93
C ASP A 394 48.72 8.84 12.63
N GLY A 395 48.17 9.97 12.18
CA GLY A 395 48.74 10.80 11.11
C GLY A 395 47.90 10.96 9.83
N SER A 396 46.96 10.06 9.54
CA SER A 396 46.21 10.03 8.27
C SER A 396 44.76 10.53 8.36
N ILE A 397 44.02 10.21 9.44
CA ILE A 397 42.58 10.54 9.58
C ILE A 397 42.30 11.14 10.96
N PHE A 398 41.40 12.13 10.98
CA PHE A 398 40.95 12.80 12.20
C PHE A 398 39.65 12.19 12.75
N PHE A 399 39.63 11.91 14.05
CA PHE A 399 38.51 11.32 14.80
C PHE A 399 37.93 12.29 15.83
N ALA A 400 36.64 12.14 16.12
CA ALA A 400 35.98 12.94 17.14
C ALA A 400 36.31 12.41 18.55
N PRO A 401 36.60 13.27 19.55
CA PRO A 401 36.90 12.84 20.92
C PRO A 401 35.67 12.37 21.71
N ASP A 402 34.48 12.87 21.34
CA ASP A 402 33.23 12.59 22.04
C ASP A 402 32.03 12.55 21.08
N VAL A 403 30.87 12.20 21.65
CA VAL A 403 29.60 12.11 20.92
C VAL A 403 29.21 13.44 20.27
N LYS A 404 29.45 14.57 20.93
CA LYS A 404 29.01 15.89 20.43
C LYS A 404 29.81 16.29 19.20
N ALA A 405 31.14 16.17 19.27
CA ALA A 405 32.02 16.43 18.14
C ALA A 405 31.71 15.48 16.97
N MET A 406 31.39 14.22 17.26
CA MET A 406 30.99 13.25 16.24
C MET A 406 29.68 13.64 15.54
N GLN A 407 28.63 13.99 16.28
CA GLN A 407 27.35 14.41 15.69
C GLN A 407 27.46 15.71 14.89
N ARG A 408 28.28 16.66 15.36
CA ARG A 408 28.61 17.88 14.61
C ARG A 408 29.27 17.56 13.28
N HIS A 409 30.25 16.66 13.29
CA HIS A 409 30.94 16.24 12.07
C HIS A 409 29.97 15.56 11.09
N LEU A 410 29.14 14.64 11.58
CA LEU A 410 28.13 13.97 10.77
C LEU A 410 27.15 14.97 10.13
N THR A 411 26.65 15.94 10.91
CA THR A 411 25.76 17.01 10.42
C THR A 411 26.43 17.83 9.30
N VAL A 412 27.73 18.13 9.43
CA VAL A 412 28.49 18.83 8.39
C VAL A 412 28.57 18.01 7.11
N LEU A 413 28.84 16.71 7.19
CA LEU A 413 28.87 15.84 6.00
C LEU A 413 27.50 15.76 5.33
N GLN A 414 26.42 15.57 6.11
CA GLN A 414 25.05 15.53 5.58
C GLN A 414 24.68 16.84 4.88
N LEU A 415 25.01 18.00 5.46
CA LEU A 415 24.79 19.30 4.84
C LEU A 415 25.66 19.51 3.60
N ALA A 416 26.94 19.12 3.64
CA ALA A 416 27.85 19.25 2.49
C ALA A 416 27.35 18.44 1.29
N ARG A 417 26.85 17.23 1.54
CA ARG A 417 26.22 16.38 0.52
C ARG A 417 24.93 17.02 -0.01
N TYR A 418 24.06 17.50 0.87
CA TYR A 418 22.78 18.11 0.47
C TYR A 418 22.94 19.37 -0.38
N LEU A 419 23.98 20.16 -0.09
CA LEU A 419 24.31 21.37 -0.84
C LEU A 419 24.95 21.07 -2.20
N GLY A 420 25.31 19.80 -2.45
CA GLY A 420 25.98 19.34 -3.66
C GLY A 420 27.45 19.72 -3.73
N ILE A 421 28.13 19.89 -2.58
CA ILE A 421 29.56 20.18 -2.53
C ILE A 421 30.37 18.95 -2.92
N GLN A 422 29.84 17.75 -2.64
CA GLN A 422 30.45 16.46 -2.94
C GLN A 422 30.09 15.96 -4.36
N ASP A 423 29.15 16.58 -5.07
CA ASP A 423 28.69 16.15 -6.41
C ASP A 423 29.82 16.18 -7.46
N SER A 424 30.86 17.01 -7.26
CA SER A 424 31.99 17.13 -8.18
C SER A 424 33.15 16.18 -7.87
N MET A 425 33.01 15.29 -6.88
CA MET A 425 34.05 14.34 -6.51
C MET A 425 34.27 13.29 -7.61
N SER A 426 35.53 12.92 -7.88
CA SER A 426 35.83 11.77 -8.72
C SER A 426 35.44 10.46 -8.03
N VAL A 427 35.33 9.37 -8.79
CA VAL A 427 35.03 8.04 -8.23
C VAL A 427 36.04 7.67 -7.14
N GLU A 428 37.33 7.94 -7.34
CA GLU A 428 38.38 7.68 -6.35
C GLU A 428 38.21 8.52 -5.07
N GLU A 429 37.81 9.79 -5.20
CA GLU A 429 37.52 10.66 -4.07
C GLU A 429 36.29 10.18 -3.27
N LYS A 430 35.24 9.72 -3.97
CA LYS A 430 34.04 9.13 -3.36
C LYS A 430 34.38 7.88 -2.56
N ILE A 431 35.17 6.98 -3.14
CA ILE A 431 35.61 5.75 -2.46
C ILE A 431 36.51 6.08 -1.27
N SER A 432 37.44 7.04 -1.40
CA SER A 432 38.25 7.51 -0.28
C SER A 432 37.40 8.03 0.87
N LEU A 433 36.40 8.86 0.59
CA LEU A 433 35.46 9.36 1.59
C LEU A 433 34.62 8.24 2.22
N ALA A 434 34.21 7.24 1.44
CA ALA A 434 33.49 6.07 1.96
C ALA A 434 34.34 5.30 2.97
N ARG A 435 35.63 5.06 2.67
CA ARG A 435 36.58 4.42 3.60
C ARG A 435 36.74 5.23 4.88
N GLU A 436 36.90 6.54 4.78
CA GLU A 436 36.99 7.39 5.98
C GLU A 436 35.70 7.33 6.81
N CYS A 437 34.52 7.28 6.17
CA CYS A 437 33.24 7.13 6.87
C CYS A 437 33.15 5.77 7.58
N ILE A 438 33.61 4.68 6.96
CA ILE A 438 33.66 3.35 7.58
C ILE A 438 34.58 3.35 8.80
N GLN A 439 35.75 3.99 8.72
CA GLN A 439 36.67 4.10 9.85
C GLN A 439 36.08 4.95 10.98
N ARG A 440 35.42 6.06 10.67
CA ARG A 440 34.71 6.90 11.65
C ARG A 440 33.52 6.19 12.28
N TYR A 441 32.82 5.36 11.51
CA TYR A 441 31.78 4.48 12.04
C TYR A 441 32.36 3.55 13.11
N GLN A 442 33.45 2.84 12.79
CA GLN A 442 34.11 1.89 13.70
C GLN A 442 34.59 2.57 14.99
N HIS A 443 35.23 3.74 14.87
CA HIS A 443 35.60 4.56 16.03
C HIS A 443 34.37 5.00 16.84
N GLY A 444 33.31 5.43 16.16
CA GLY A 444 32.09 5.90 16.81
C GLY A 444 31.30 4.84 17.57
N LEU A 445 31.47 3.54 17.23
CA LEU A 445 30.92 2.43 18.03
C LEU A 445 31.44 2.44 19.46
N GLU A 446 32.59 3.06 19.71
CA GLU A 446 33.12 3.13 21.07
C GLU A 446 32.25 3.95 22.01
N PHE A 447 31.55 4.95 21.48
CA PHE A 447 30.66 5.79 22.26
C PHE A 447 29.30 5.14 22.55
N GLY A 448 28.96 4.08 21.81
CA GLY A 448 27.67 3.39 21.91
C GLY A 448 27.75 1.98 22.48
N LYS A 449 28.85 1.60 23.15
CA LYS A 449 29.04 0.25 23.72
C LYS A 449 27.96 -0.15 24.74
N ASP A 450 27.44 0.82 25.48
CA ASP A 450 26.45 0.62 26.54
C ASP A 450 24.98 0.81 26.06
N LEU A 451 24.76 1.08 24.77
CA LEU A 451 23.41 1.20 24.21
C LEU A 451 22.67 -0.14 24.24
N LEU A 452 21.35 -0.08 24.36
CA LEU A 452 20.53 -1.28 24.21
C LEU A 452 20.58 -1.75 22.75
N ILE A 453 20.43 -3.06 22.53
CA ILE A 453 20.30 -3.65 21.18
C ILE A 453 19.14 -3.03 20.37
N THR A 454 18.15 -2.45 21.04
CA THR A 454 17.00 -1.75 20.44
C THR A 454 17.30 -0.30 20.04
N ASP A 455 18.40 0.27 20.54
CA ASP A 455 18.79 1.65 20.24
C ASP A 455 19.66 1.68 18.97
N ILE A 456 19.48 2.73 18.17
CA ILE A 456 20.31 2.97 16.99
C ILE A 456 21.68 3.48 17.44
N GLN A 457 22.75 2.95 16.85
CA GLN A 457 24.11 3.37 17.17
C GLN A 457 24.35 4.82 16.72
N LEU A 458 25.10 5.56 17.53
CA LEU A 458 25.32 7.00 17.32
C LEU A 458 26.08 7.31 16.02
N SER A 459 26.87 6.35 15.51
CA SER A 459 27.71 6.50 14.32
C SER A 459 27.12 5.85 13.06
N ASP A 460 25.93 5.24 13.13
CA ASP A 460 25.35 4.46 12.02
C ASP A 460 25.21 5.24 10.71
N ASN A 461 24.94 6.54 10.78
CA ASN A 461 24.80 7.38 9.59
C ASN A 461 26.12 7.56 8.82
N PHE A 462 27.29 7.37 9.44
CA PHE A 462 28.54 7.27 8.67
C PHE A 462 28.57 6.02 7.80
N MET A 463 28.10 4.88 8.31
CA MET A 463 28.01 3.64 7.54
C MET A 463 27.01 3.77 6.39
N LEU A 464 25.85 4.38 6.65
CA LEU A 464 24.86 4.65 5.61
C LEU A 464 25.41 5.60 4.53
N MET A 465 26.17 6.63 4.93
CA MET A 465 26.85 7.54 4.00
C MET A 465 27.87 6.82 3.12
N ALA A 466 28.67 5.92 3.70
CA ALA A 466 29.62 5.10 2.96
C ALA A 466 28.91 4.22 1.92
N ALA A 467 27.79 3.61 2.29
CA ALA A 467 26.99 2.80 1.37
C ALA A 467 26.43 3.64 0.20
N HIS A 468 25.95 4.86 0.45
CA HIS A 468 25.50 5.75 -0.63
C HIS A 468 26.63 6.19 -1.56
N LEU A 469 27.84 6.43 -1.04
CA LEU A 469 29.01 6.77 -1.86
C LEU A 469 29.45 5.59 -2.74
N LEU A 470 29.41 4.37 -2.20
CA LEU A 470 29.70 3.14 -2.95
C LEU A 470 28.62 2.82 -3.99
N GLU A 471 27.34 3.10 -3.68
CA GLU A 471 26.22 3.05 -4.64
C GLU A 471 26.50 3.99 -5.82
N GLU A 472 26.85 5.25 -5.58
CA GLU A 472 27.17 6.21 -6.65
C GLU A 472 28.38 5.76 -7.48
N ALA A 473 29.43 5.26 -6.83
CA ALA A 473 30.60 4.73 -7.52
C ALA A 473 30.21 3.56 -8.44
N TRP A 474 29.29 2.70 -8.00
CA TRP A 474 28.72 1.63 -8.84
C TRP A 474 27.88 2.20 -9.99
N GLU A 475 27.05 3.21 -9.77
CA GLU A 475 26.25 3.82 -10.84
C GLU A 475 27.08 4.46 -11.96
N GLU A 476 28.28 4.96 -11.63
CA GLU A 476 29.21 5.57 -12.58
C GLU A 476 30.13 4.57 -13.29
N THR A 477 30.56 3.51 -12.58
CA THR A 477 31.54 2.53 -13.10
C THR A 477 30.94 1.21 -13.58
N GLU A 478 29.70 0.93 -13.20
CA GLU A 478 29.02 -0.37 -13.33
C GLU A 478 29.78 -1.54 -12.64
N SER A 479 30.75 -1.24 -11.77
CA SER A 479 31.55 -2.23 -11.05
C SER A 479 30.78 -2.83 -9.88
N GLN A 480 30.40 -4.10 -10.00
CA GLN A 480 29.68 -4.81 -8.93
C GLN A 480 30.48 -5.00 -7.64
N GLN A 481 31.80 -4.81 -7.68
CA GLN A 481 32.64 -4.85 -6.48
C GLN A 481 32.17 -3.80 -5.45
N HIS A 482 31.85 -2.58 -5.88
CA HIS A 482 31.36 -1.51 -4.99
C HIS A 482 29.99 -1.84 -4.38
N LEU A 483 29.13 -2.53 -5.15
CA LEU A 483 27.82 -2.98 -4.66
C LEU A 483 27.98 -4.05 -3.57
N VAL A 484 28.87 -5.02 -3.78
CA VAL A 484 29.19 -6.06 -2.80
C VAL A 484 29.87 -5.46 -1.56
N GLU A 485 30.77 -4.50 -1.74
CA GLU A 485 31.41 -3.74 -0.65
C GLU A 485 30.35 -3.05 0.24
N ALA A 486 29.40 -2.35 -0.38
CA ALA A 486 28.30 -1.72 0.33
C ALA A 486 27.45 -2.74 1.11
N ILE A 487 27.13 -3.90 0.50
CA ILE A 487 26.39 -4.98 1.16
C ILE A 487 27.16 -5.53 2.37
N VAL A 488 28.46 -5.80 2.23
CA VAL A 488 29.30 -6.32 3.33
C VAL A 488 29.33 -5.36 4.51
N HIS A 489 29.54 -4.07 4.23
CA HIS A 489 29.59 -3.05 5.27
C HIS A 489 28.24 -2.78 5.93
N LEU A 490 27.14 -2.76 5.17
CA LEU A 490 25.79 -2.66 5.74
C LEU A 490 25.42 -3.92 6.52
N GLN A 491 25.86 -5.11 6.11
CA GLN A 491 25.65 -6.35 6.85
C GLN A 491 26.43 -6.35 8.18
N LYS A 492 27.65 -5.81 8.19
CA LYS A 492 28.41 -5.53 9.41
C LYS A 492 27.66 -4.55 10.31
N GLY A 493 27.19 -3.44 9.74
CA GLY A 493 26.36 -2.44 10.42
C GLY A 493 25.13 -3.05 11.06
N SER A 494 24.39 -3.89 10.33
CA SER A 494 23.19 -4.57 10.82
C SER A 494 23.48 -5.62 11.90
N LYS A 495 24.63 -6.31 11.86
CA LYS A 495 25.07 -7.20 12.95
C LYS A 495 25.40 -6.40 14.23
N ASN A 496 26.01 -5.23 14.10
CA ASN A 496 26.34 -4.36 15.24
C ASN A 496 25.13 -3.60 15.78
N CYS A 497 24.19 -3.22 14.92
CA CYS A 497 22.96 -2.49 15.25
C CYS A 497 21.74 -3.16 14.60
N PRO A 498 21.19 -4.24 15.21
CA PRO A 498 20.05 -4.97 14.64
C PRO A 498 18.76 -4.16 14.54
N ALA A 499 18.63 -3.06 15.30
CA ALA A 499 17.47 -2.19 15.28
C ALA A 499 17.43 -1.22 14.08
N ASN A 500 18.57 -1.00 13.40
CA ASN A 500 18.64 -0.01 12.32
C ASN A 500 17.92 -0.51 11.05
N PHE A 501 16.75 0.05 10.79
CA PHE A 501 15.93 -0.30 9.63
C PHE A 501 16.48 0.27 8.32
N GLN A 502 17.24 1.37 8.34
CA GLN A 502 17.86 1.97 7.14
C GLN A 502 18.80 0.95 6.48
N PHE A 503 19.65 0.29 7.27
CA PHE A 503 20.53 -0.77 6.78
C PHE A 503 19.75 -1.93 6.16
N LYS A 504 18.69 -2.38 6.82
CA LYS A 504 17.88 -3.51 6.35
C LYS A 504 17.18 -3.20 5.02
N VAL A 505 16.55 -2.04 4.90
CA VAL A 505 15.85 -1.63 3.67
C VAL A 505 16.86 -1.42 2.54
N MET A 506 17.99 -0.77 2.81
CA MET A 506 19.05 -0.58 1.80
C MET A 506 19.65 -1.92 1.34
N LEU A 507 19.90 -2.85 2.27
CA LEU A 507 20.33 -4.21 1.94
C LEU A 507 19.31 -4.94 1.04
N ILE A 508 18.00 -4.83 1.32
CA ILE A 508 16.97 -5.42 0.45
C ILE A 508 17.07 -4.88 -0.97
N HIS A 509 17.25 -3.57 -1.14
CA HIS A 509 17.38 -2.95 -2.47
C HIS A 509 18.65 -3.42 -3.19
N LEU A 510 19.80 -3.41 -2.52
CA LEU A 510 21.09 -3.85 -3.07
C LEU A 510 21.09 -5.34 -3.47
N PHE A 511 20.57 -6.22 -2.60
CA PHE A 511 20.41 -7.64 -2.91
C PHE A 511 19.45 -7.86 -4.09
N SER A 512 18.39 -7.06 -4.18
CA SER A 512 17.42 -7.14 -5.28
C SER A 512 18.02 -6.72 -6.61
N VAL A 513 18.94 -5.74 -6.63
CA VAL A 513 19.74 -5.38 -7.83
C VAL A 513 20.62 -6.55 -8.29
N LEU A 514 21.21 -7.30 -7.35
CA LEU A 514 21.94 -8.53 -7.66
C LEU A 514 21.03 -9.72 -8.04
N GLY A 515 19.70 -9.56 -7.98
CA GLY A 515 18.75 -10.64 -8.24
C GLY A 515 18.68 -11.70 -7.13
N ALA A 516 19.24 -11.42 -5.95
CA ALA A 516 19.30 -12.34 -4.82
C ALA A 516 18.20 -12.04 -3.79
N TYR A 517 17.00 -12.59 -3.97
CA TYR A 517 15.88 -12.33 -3.06
C TYR A 517 15.94 -13.08 -1.71
N GLY A 518 16.59 -14.24 -1.62
CA GLY A 518 16.60 -15.08 -0.40
C GLY A 518 16.95 -14.31 0.89
N PRO A 519 18.01 -13.50 0.91
CA PRO A 519 18.36 -12.65 2.06
C PRO A 519 17.34 -11.55 2.34
N CYS A 520 16.67 -11.03 1.31
CA CYS A 520 15.66 -9.97 1.45
C CYS A 520 14.49 -10.41 2.32
N GLN A 521 14.05 -11.68 2.22
CA GLN A 521 12.99 -12.21 3.07
C GLN A 521 13.36 -12.14 4.55
N GLN A 522 14.57 -12.59 4.90
CA GLN A 522 15.04 -12.60 6.30
C GLN A 522 15.16 -11.17 6.86
N LEU A 523 15.68 -10.25 6.04
CA LEU A 523 15.78 -8.84 6.40
C LEU A 523 14.38 -8.22 6.61
N TYR A 524 13.43 -8.51 5.71
CA TYR A 524 12.06 -8.02 5.81
C TYR A 524 11.31 -8.57 7.02
N ASP A 525 11.44 -9.86 7.31
CA ASP A 525 10.86 -10.47 8.51
C ASP A 525 11.41 -9.81 9.79
N SER A 526 12.70 -9.46 9.79
CA SER A 526 13.35 -8.76 10.91
C SER A 526 12.94 -7.28 11.06
N LEU A 527 12.26 -6.68 10.05
CA LEU A 527 11.64 -5.36 10.18
C LEU A 527 10.31 -5.43 10.94
N GLU A 528 9.75 -6.63 11.11
CA GLU A 528 8.45 -6.87 11.74
C GLU A 528 7.31 -6.03 11.14
N VAL A 529 7.21 -5.98 9.80
CA VAL A 529 6.14 -5.26 9.10
C VAL A 529 4.77 -5.84 9.47
N LYS A 530 3.95 -5.04 10.17
CA LYS A 530 2.67 -5.42 10.77
C LYS A 530 1.58 -4.39 10.43
N HIS A 531 0.34 -4.87 10.33
CA HIS A 531 -0.85 -4.05 10.14
C HIS A 531 -0.69 -3.04 8.99
N ILE A 532 -0.88 -1.74 9.26
CA ILE A 532 -0.83 -0.64 8.28
C ILE A 532 0.49 -0.58 7.49
N MET A 533 1.59 -1.08 8.05
CA MET A 533 2.87 -1.14 7.36
C MET A 533 2.84 -2.05 6.13
N ASN A 534 1.91 -3.02 6.05
CA ASN A 534 1.72 -3.80 4.83
C ASN A 534 1.26 -2.95 3.64
N ASP A 535 0.53 -1.86 3.90
CA ASP A 535 0.07 -0.92 2.87
C ASP A 535 1.17 0.05 2.45
N THR A 536 1.95 0.54 3.42
CA THR A 536 2.95 1.59 3.19
C THR A 536 4.33 1.05 2.83
N LEU A 537 4.72 -0.11 3.36
CA LEU A 537 6.06 -0.72 3.22
C LEU A 537 6.03 -2.11 2.57
N GLY A 538 4.84 -2.68 2.28
CA GLY A 538 4.72 -3.96 1.58
C GLY A 538 5.40 -3.98 0.21
N TYR A 539 5.47 -2.81 -0.44
CA TYR A 539 6.08 -2.64 -1.76
C TYR A 539 7.59 -2.96 -1.79
N ILE A 540 8.28 -2.87 -0.63
CA ILE A 540 9.73 -3.13 -0.51
C ILE A 540 10.09 -4.54 -0.99
N ILE A 541 9.18 -5.51 -0.86
CA ILE A 541 9.39 -6.89 -1.32
C ILE A 541 8.41 -7.33 -2.41
N SER A 542 7.21 -6.74 -2.49
CA SER A 542 6.12 -7.28 -3.35
C SER A 542 6.48 -7.36 -4.82
N ASN A 543 7.31 -6.44 -5.31
CA ASN A 543 7.73 -6.39 -6.71
C ASN A 543 8.92 -7.31 -7.01
N HIS A 544 9.61 -7.84 -6.00
CA HIS A 544 10.84 -8.62 -6.15
C HIS A 544 10.60 -10.13 -6.05
N MET A 545 9.65 -10.59 -5.24
CA MET A 545 9.42 -12.02 -4.98
C MET A 545 9.19 -12.84 -6.26
N VAL A 546 8.10 -12.56 -6.97
CA VAL A 546 7.76 -13.26 -8.23
C VAL A 546 8.76 -12.93 -9.32
N ARG A 547 9.21 -11.67 -9.40
CA ARG A 547 10.21 -11.21 -10.37
C ARG A 547 11.51 -12.02 -10.29
N LEU A 548 11.96 -12.37 -9.09
CA LEU A 548 13.20 -13.11 -8.85
C LEU A 548 12.99 -14.62 -8.65
N GLY A 549 11.77 -15.12 -8.85
CA GLY A 549 11.45 -16.56 -8.85
C GLY A 549 11.31 -17.20 -7.47
N HIS A 550 10.99 -16.41 -6.43
CA HIS A 550 10.71 -16.90 -5.06
C HIS A 550 9.19 -16.93 -4.83
N PHE A 551 8.55 -17.93 -5.42
CA PHE A 551 7.08 -18.08 -5.44
C PHE A 551 6.51 -18.51 -4.09
N ALA A 552 7.21 -19.35 -3.34
CA ALA A 552 6.76 -19.75 -2.00
C ALA A 552 6.71 -18.55 -1.03
N ALA A 553 7.75 -17.70 -1.08
CA ALA A 553 7.78 -16.45 -0.34
C ALA A 553 6.67 -15.48 -0.80
N ALA A 554 6.41 -15.40 -2.11
CA ALA A 554 5.32 -14.59 -2.66
C ALA A 554 3.95 -14.99 -2.07
N GLY A 555 3.63 -16.29 -2.07
CA GLY A 555 2.36 -16.79 -1.53
C GLY A 555 2.17 -16.47 -0.05
N ALA A 556 3.21 -16.69 0.76
CA ALA A 556 3.17 -16.39 2.19
C ALA A 556 2.96 -14.89 2.48
N ASN A 557 3.71 -14.02 1.80
CA ASN A 557 3.64 -12.58 2.02
C ASN A 557 2.34 -11.97 1.50
N TYR A 558 1.89 -12.32 0.29
CA TYR A 558 0.59 -11.83 -0.22
C TYR A 558 -0.57 -12.30 0.67
N GLY A 559 -0.55 -13.55 1.14
CA GLY A 559 -1.55 -14.05 2.09
C GLY A 559 -1.59 -13.26 3.40
N SER A 560 -0.42 -12.93 3.96
CA SER A 560 -0.30 -12.08 5.16
C SER A 560 -0.83 -10.65 4.92
N MET A 561 -0.44 -10.03 3.81
CA MET A 561 -0.91 -8.69 3.41
C MET A 561 -2.44 -8.65 3.24
N LEU A 562 -3.00 -9.61 2.50
CA LEU A 562 -4.45 -9.69 2.25
C LEU A 562 -5.25 -9.94 3.53
N LYS A 563 -4.71 -10.75 4.46
CA LYS A 563 -5.32 -10.93 5.78
C LYS A 563 -5.42 -9.62 6.55
N PHE A 564 -4.41 -8.76 6.50
CA PHE A 564 -4.48 -7.43 7.08
C PHE A 564 -5.61 -6.59 6.46
N PHE A 565 -5.68 -6.49 5.14
CA PHE A 565 -6.72 -5.70 4.48
C PHE A 565 -8.14 -6.21 4.80
N ALA A 566 -8.34 -7.53 4.78
CA ALA A 566 -9.62 -8.14 5.14
C ALA A 566 -10.04 -7.82 6.60
N VAL A 567 -9.11 -7.91 7.55
CA VAL A 567 -9.36 -7.55 8.96
C VAL A 567 -9.65 -6.06 9.09
N ASN A 568 -8.86 -5.21 8.44
CA ASN A 568 -9.03 -3.76 8.50
C ASN A 568 -10.38 -3.29 7.94
N HIS A 569 -10.87 -3.89 6.85
CA HIS A 569 -12.20 -3.61 6.31
C HIS A 569 -13.31 -3.87 7.33
N LYS A 570 -13.18 -4.94 8.12
CA LYS A 570 -14.12 -5.28 9.19
C LYS A 570 -13.98 -4.34 10.39
N GLU A 571 -12.76 -4.09 10.86
CA GLU A 571 -12.51 -3.28 12.07
C GLU A 571 -12.86 -1.81 11.88
N THR A 572 -12.51 -1.21 10.74
CA THR A 572 -12.79 0.21 10.47
C THR A 572 -14.29 0.51 10.51
N ALA A 573 -15.13 -0.43 10.05
CA ALA A 573 -16.59 -0.30 10.13
C ALA A 573 -17.11 -0.31 11.59
N GLU A 574 -16.49 -1.06 12.49
CA GLU A 574 -16.83 -1.09 13.92
C GLU A 574 -16.34 0.17 14.65
N TYR A 575 -15.18 0.72 14.28
CA TYR A 575 -14.72 2.01 14.81
C TYR A 575 -15.58 3.18 14.35
N LEU A 576 -16.12 3.14 13.13
CA LEU A 576 -17.14 4.10 12.68
C LEU A 576 -18.40 4.03 13.54
N ILE A 577 -18.89 2.83 13.86
CA ILE A 577 -20.00 2.64 14.80
C ILE A 577 -19.68 3.20 16.18
N ALA A 578 -18.47 2.93 16.70
CA ALA A 578 -18.03 3.46 17.98
C ALA A 578 -18.01 4.99 17.99
N ALA A 579 -17.57 5.63 16.89
CA ALA A 579 -17.56 7.09 16.78
C ALA A 579 -18.96 7.71 16.91
N TYR A 580 -19.99 7.08 16.35
CA TYR A 580 -21.39 7.49 16.58
C TYR A 580 -21.83 7.26 18.03
N LYS A 581 -21.50 6.09 18.62
CA LYS A 581 -21.93 5.74 19.99
C LYS A 581 -21.30 6.64 21.06
N TYR A 582 -20.02 6.99 20.90
CA TYR A 582 -19.28 7.82 21.86
C TYR A 582 -19.28 9.32 21.50
N GLY A 583 -19.99 9.72 20.45
CA GLY A 583 -20.10 11.14 20.06
C GLY A 583 -18.81 11.74 19.48
N SER A 584 -17.84 10.93 19.05
CA SER A 584 -16.60 11.38 18.40
C SER A 584 -16.83 11.80 16.93
N PHE A 585 -17.77 12.72 16.70
CA PHE A 585 -18.25 13.08 15.36
C PHE A 585 -17.17 13.64 14.44
N ASN A 586 -16.21 14.39 14.99
CA ASN A 586 -15.04 14.89 14.25
C ASN A 586 -14.22 13.76 13.59
N LYS A 587 -14.20 12.56 14.18
CA LYS A 587 -13.43 11.41 13.70
C LYS A 587 -14.13 10.61 12.61
N ILE A 588 -15.44 10.80 12.42
CA ILE A 588 -16.19 10.06 11.39
C ILE A 588 -15.65 10.38 9.98
N PHE A 589 -15.35 11.64 9.68
CA PHE A 589 -14.75 12.01 8.40
C PHE A 589 -13.37 11.36 8.19
N GLU A 590 -12.54 11.36 9.23
CA GLU A 590 -11.20 10.75 9.19
C GLU A 590 -11.30 9.25 8.96
N PHE A 591 -12.19 8.54 9.67
CA PHE A 591 -12.39 7.10 9.51
C PHE A 591 -12.98 6.72 8.16
N VAL A 592 -13.93 7.49 7.62
CA VAL A 592 -14.47 7.25 6.26
C VAL A 592 -13.36 7.44 5.22
N ARG A 593 -12.61 8.53 5.29
CA ARG A 593 -11.48 8.78 4.38
C ARG A 593 -10.40 7.71 4.49
N PHE A 594 -10.06 7.28 5.70
CA PHE A 594 -9.10 6.21 5.94
C PHE A 594 -9.57 4.88 5.36
N ARG A 595 -10.85 4.52 5.58
CA ARG A 595 -11.49 3.34 4.99
C ARG A 595 -11.40 3.36 3.46
N GLU A 596 -11.81 4.47 2.83
CA GLU A 596 -11.81 4.62 1.37
C GLU A 596 -10.39 4.58 0.80
N LYS A 597 -9.42 5.21 1.47
CA LYS A 597 -8.01 5.21 1.06
C LYS A 597 -7.39 3.80 1.10
N LEU A 598 -7.79 2.97 2.07
CA LEU A 598 -7.34 1.57 2.14
C LEU A 598 -8.11 0.63 1.21
N GLN A 599 -9.42 0.83 1.03
CA GLN A 599 -10.22 0.09 0.05
C GLN A 599 -9.73 0.29 -1.38
N ASN A 600 -9.27 1.50 -1.69
CA ASN A 600 -8.72 1.84 -2.99
C ASN A 600 -7.18 1.84 -3.01
N SER A 601 -6.52 1.13 -2.08
CA SER A 601 -5.07 1.06 -2.07
C SER A 601 -4.52 0.33 -3.30
N LEU A 602 -3.49 0.90 -3.93
CA LEU A 602 -2.70 0.24 -4.96
C LEU A 602 -2.11 -1.08 -4.45
N GLN A 603 -1.51 -1.07 -3.26
CA GLN A 603 -0.86 -2.25 -2.68
C GLN A 603 -1.85 -3.39 -2.44
N TYR A 604 -3.06 -3.05 -1.96
CA TYR A 604 -4.15 -4.02 -1.80
C TYR A 604 -4.55 -4.64 -3.14
N ALA A 605 -4.79 -3.80 -4.15
CA ALA A 605 -5.19 -4.26 -5.47
C ALA A 605 -4.11 -5.14 -6.13
N CYS A 606 -2.84 -4.73 -6.05
CA CYS A 606 -1.71 -5.52 -6.54
C CYS A 606 -1.58 -6.86 -5.82
N ALA A 607 -1.57 -6.88 -4.48
CA ALA A 607 -1.47 -8.12 -3.71
C ALA A 607 -2.63 -9.09 -4.03
N LYS A 608 -3.85 -8.57 -4.22
CA LYS A 608 -5.03 -9.37 -4.55
C LYS A 608 -4.92 -10.03 -5.93
N VAL A 609 -4.57 -9.25 -6.94
CA VAL A 609 -4.44 -9.74 -8.32
C VAL A 609 -3.25 -10.69 -8.45
N GLU A 610 -2.09 -10.33 -7.89
CA GLU A 610 -0.89 -11.17 -7.98
C GLU A 610 -1.04 -12.46 -7.17
N SER A 611 -1.70 -12.45 -6.00
CA SER A 611 -2.00 -13.69 -5.26
C SER A 611 -2.84 -14.66 -6.09
N MET A 612 -3.89 -14.17 -6.75
CA MET A 612 -4.75 -15.02 -7.59
C MET A 612 -4.01 -15.56 -8.83
N LEU A 613 -3.18 -14.73 -9.47
CA LEU A 613 -2.35 -15.18 -10.58
C LEU A 613 -1.31 -16.21 -10.14
N LEU A 614 -0.69 -16.01 -8.97
CA LEU A 614 0.27 -16.95 -8.39
C LEU A 614 -0.39 -18.30 -8.07
N ASP A 615 -1.58 -18.30 -7.47
CA ASP A 615 -2.34 -19.52 -7.18
C ASP A 615 -2.67 -20.29 -8.48
N LEU A 616 -3.08 -19.58 -9.54
CA LEU A 616 -3.28 -20.17 -10.86
C LEU A 616 -1.98 -20.72 -11.46
N MET A 617 -0.84 -20.12 -11.19
CA MET A 617 0.46 -20.61 -11.68
C MET A 617 0.91 -21.85 -10.92
N LEU A 618 0.87 -21.85 -9.59
CA LEU A 618 1.48 -22.89 -8.75
C LEU A 618 0.59 -24.13 -8.60
N GLU A 619 -0.71 -23.95 -8.37
CA GLU A 619 -1.62 -25.04 -7.97
C GLU A 619 -2.26 -25.78 -9.17
N THR A 620 -1.76 -25.54 -10.39
CA THR A 620 -2.36 -26.08 -11.62
C THR A 620 -1.41 -26.96 -12.43
N SER A 621 -1.55 -28.28 -12.23
CA SER A 621 -0.83 -29.33 -12.98
C SER A 621 -1.68 -30.00 -14.06
N HIS A 622 -3.00 -29.77 -14.08
CA HIS A 622 -3.93 -30.29 -15.07
C HIS A 622 -5.19 -29.42 -15.16
N HIS A 623 -5.94 -29.51 -16.25
CA HIS A 623 -7.02 -28.54 -16.54
C HIS A 623 -8.18 -28.58 -15.53
N GLN A 624 -8.46 -29.74 -14.95
CA GLN A 624 -9.56 -29.88 -13.99
C GLN A 624 -9.28 -29.09 -12.69
N SER A 625 -8.03 -29.03 -12.23
CA SER A 625 -7.70 -28.24 -11.04
C SER A 625 -7.81 -26.73 -11.33
N VAL A 626 -7.49 -26.28 -12.55
CA VAL A 626 -7.74 -24.90 -13.00
C VAL A 626 -9.23 -24.57 -12.96
N GLU A 627 -10.09 -25.45 -13.51
CA GLU A 627 -11.55 -25.29 -13.50
C GLU A 627 -12.09 -25.11 -12.07
N GLN A 628 -11.59 -25.92 -11.11
CA GLN A 628 -11.97 -25.82 -9.70
C GLN A 628 -11.48 -24.53 -9.05
N MET A 629 -10.23 -24.13 -9.30
CA MET A 629 -9.64 -22.93 -8.74
C MET A 629 -10.35 -21.66 -9.22
N VAL A 630 -10.59 -21.52 -10.52
CA VAL A 630 -11.34 -20.37 -11.08
C VAL A 630 -12.74 -20.29 -10.50
N THR A 631 -13.39 -21.43 -10.29
CA THR A 631 -14.72 -21.48 -9.64
C THR A 631 -14.64 -20.96 -8.19
N HIS A 632 -13.58 -21.34 -7.45
CA HIS A 632 -13.38 -20.89 -6.06
C HIS A 632 -13.03 -19.40 -5.95
N MET A 633 -12.36 -18.82 -6.94
CA MET A 633 -11.99 -17.41 -6.96
C MET A 633 -13.20 -16.47 -7.22
N GLU A 634 -14.34 -17.00 -7.68
CA GLU A 634 -15.59 -16.26 -7.91
C GLU A 634 -15.43 -14.99 -8.77
N ILE A 635 -14.56 -15.04 -9.78
CA ILE A 635 -14.28 -13.89 -10.66
C ILE A 635 -15.42 -13.76 -11.69
N ASP A 636 -16.21 -12.69 -11.64
CA ASP A 636 -17.12 -12.34 -12.74
C ASP A 636 -16.33 -11.62 -13.86
N PRO A 637 -16.11 -12.25 -15.03
CA PRO A 637 -15.33 -11.63 -16.10
C PRO A 637 -16.02 -10.41 -16.73
N SER A 638 -17.34 -10.27 -16.56
CA SER A 638 -18.13 -9.17 -17.14
C SER A 638 -18.05 -7.88 -16.32
N GLU A 639 -17.69 -7.96 -15.04
CA GLU A 639 -17.54 -6.81 -14.16
C GLU A 639 -16.21 -6.10 -14.46
N ASP A 640 -16.27 -4.83 -14.88
CA ASP A 640 -15.06 -4.05 -15.06
C ASP A 640 -14.36 -3.80 -13.72
N GLY A 641 -13.06 -4.02 -13.69
CA GLY A 641 -12.28 -4.00 -12.45
C GLY A 641 -12.24 -5.33 -11.71
N ALA A 642 -12.86 -6.41 -12.19
CA ALA A 642 -12.74 -7.71 -11.51
C ALA A 642 -11.27 -8.15 -11.34
N PRO A 643 -10.85 -8.60 -10.14
CA PRO A 643 -11.65 -8.68 -8.91
C PRO A 643 -11.76 -7.33 -8.17
N ALA A 644 -12.93 -6.66 -8.21
CA ALA A 644 -13.29 -5.42 -7.49
C ALA A 644 -12.16 -4.37 -7.31
N VAL A 645 -11.59 -3.89 -8.42
CA VAL A 645 -10.58 -2.82 -8.50
C VAL A 645 -11.19 -1.60 -9.19
N GLU A 646 -11.42 -0.54 -8.42
CA GLU A 646 -11.86 0.75 -8.96
C GLU A 646 -10.66 1.58 -9.45
N PHE A 647 -10.18 1.32 -10.67
CA PHE A 647 -9.00 1.99 -11.24
C PHE A 647 -9.06 3.53 -11.20
N GLY A 648 -10.25 4.13 -11.26
CA GLY A 648 -10.42 5.58 -11.16
C GLY A 648 -10.13 6.18 -9.78
N LYS A 649 -10.23 5.39 -8.71
CA LYS A 649 -10.10 5.84 -7.32
C LYS A 649 -8.83 5.34 -6.62
N LEU A 650 -7.98 4.59 -7.32
CA LEU A 650 -6.74 4.04 -6.76
C LEU A 650 -5.90 5.13 -6.07
N CYS A 651 -5.36 4.79 -4.91
CA CYS A 651 -4.52 5.63 -4.08
C CYS A 651 -3.15 4.98 -3.93
N ASP A 652 -2.08 5.74 -4.16
CA ASP A 652 -0.72 5.34 -3.81
C ASP A 652 -0.42 5.73 -2.36
N ASN A 653 -0.25 4.73 -1.51
CA ASN A 653 0.00 4.91 -0.08
C ASN A 653 1.43 4.50 0.31
N ARG A 654 2.27 4.11 -0.68
CA ARG A 654 3.64 3.65 -0.45
C ARG A 654 4.49 4.76 0.15
N ASP A 655 5.28 4.43 1.17
CA ASP A 655 6.22 5.38 1.76
C ASP A 655 7.57 5.35 1.02
N LEU A 656 7.62 6.07 -0.10
CA LEU A 656 8.81 6.18 -0.95
C LEU A 656 9.92 7.07 -0.35
N ARG A 657 9.79 7.49 0.91
CA ARG A 657 10.77 8.36 1.60
C ARG A 657 11.34 7.70 2.86
N ILE A 658 11.15 6.40 3.01
CA ILE A 658 11.62 5.64 4.17
C ILE A 658 13.14 5.63 4.29
N LEU A 659 13.87 5.63 3.17
CA LEU A 659 15.33 5.70 3.14
C LEU A 659 15.80 7.14 3.27
N GLU A 660 16.74 7.38 4.18
CA GLU A 660 17.37 8.68 4.33
C GLU A 660 18.20 9.03 3.08
N ALA A 661 17.95 10.19 2.51
CA ALA A 661 18.68 10.70 1.36
C ALA A 661 19.21 12.11 1.66
N TRP A 662 20.53 12.23 1.66
CA TRP A 662 21.23 13.50 1.90
C TRP A 662 21.77 14.15 0.63
N GLU A 663 21.55 13.58 -0.55
CA GLU A 663 21.89 14.25 -1.80
C GLU A 663 21.05 15.49 -2.03
N LYS A 664 21.59 16.38 -2.85
CA LYS A 664 20.84 17.49 -3.40
C LYS A 664 19.64 16.95 -4.19
N GLU A 665 18.49 17.62 -4.07
CA GLU A 665 17.28 17.34 -4.89
C GLU A 665 17.54 17.71 -6.37
N THR A 666 18.45 17.01 -7.03
CA THR A 666 18.62 17.00 -8.49
C THR A 666 17.65 16.00 -9.13
N TYR A 667 17.32 14.94 -8.39
CA TYR A 667 16.31 13.96 -8.73
C TYR A 667 14.93 14.44 -8.28
N ASP A 668 14.01 14.61 -9.24
CA ASP A 668 12.62 14.96 -8.93
C ASP A 668 11.88 13.75 -8.37
N THR A 669 11.98 13.59 -7.04
CA THR A 669 11.33 12.52 -6.29
C THR A 669 9.81 12.52 -6.48
N LYS A 670 9.19 13.69 -6.67
CA LYS A 670 7.75 13.80 -6.87
C LYS A 670 7.35 13.33 -8.26
N ALA A 671 8.05 13.77 -9.31
CA ALA A 671 7.82 13.28 -10.67
C ALA A 671 8.10 11.78 -10.78
N ALA A 672 9.15 11.27 -10.12
CA ALA A 672 9.46 9.85 -10.09
C ALA A 672 8.37 9.03 -9.36
N SER A 673 7.87 9.53 -8.23
CA SER A 673 6.75 8.92 -7.50
C SER A 673 5.48 8.91 -8.35
N ASP A 674 5.13 10.03 -8.98
CA ASP A 674 3.94 10.12 -9.83
C ASP A 674 4.09 9.22 -11.08
N PHE A 675 5.27 9.14 -11.68
CA PHE A 675 5.55 8.25 -12.79
C PHE A 675 5.46 6.78 -12.38
N SER A 676 6.03 6.41 -11.22
CA SER A 676 5.91 5.06 -10.63
C SER A 676 4.45 4.70 -10.38
N PHE A 677 3.63 5.61 -9.85
CA PHE A 677 2.22 5.32 -9.64
C PHE A 677 1.48 5.04 -10.95
N GLN A 678 1.78 5.79 -12.01
CA GLN A 678 1.20 5.53 -13.34
C GLN A 678 1.70 4.20 -13.93
N GLU A 679 2.98 3.87 -13.74
CA GLU A 679 3.57 2.60 -14.20
C GLU A 679 2.91 1.41 -13.50
N GLU A 680 2.80 1.44 -12.18
CA GLU A 680 2.15 0.41 -11.37
C GLU A 680 0.67 0.24 -11.72
N LYS A 681 -0.05 1.35 -11.94
CA LYS A 681 -1.46 1.32 -12.37
C LYS A 681 -1.61 0.67 -13.74
N ALA A 682 -0.74 1.01 -14.69
CA ALA A 682 -0.75 0.44 -16.03
C ALA A 682 -0.40 -1.06 -16.00
N TRP A 683 0.58 -1.44 -15.20
CA TRP A 683 0.96 -2.83 -14.97
C TRP A 683 -0.21 -3.59 -14.34
N LEU A 684 -0.75 -3.13 -13.21
CA LEU A 684 -1.90 -3.72 -12.53
C LEU A 684 -3.10 -3.93 -13.45
N ARG A 685 -3.38 -3.00 -14.38
CA ARG A 685 -4.47 -3.17 -15.36
C ARG A 685 -4.20 -4.34 -16.31
N ILE A 686 -2.96 -4.49 -16.81
CA ILE A 686 -2.56 -5.67 -17.62
C ILE A 686 -2.75 -6.96 -16.81
N ARG A 687 -2.36 -6.96 -15.54
CA ARG A 687 -2.48 -8.12 -14.63
C ARG A 687 -3.94 -8.49 -14.38
N SER A 688 -4.77 -7.51 -14.04
CA SER A 688 -6.21 -7.69 -13.81
C SER A 688 -6.92 -8.18 -15.08
N LEU A 689 -6.61 -7.61 -16.24
CA LEU A 689 -7.16 -8.08 -17.52
C LEU A 689 -6.72 -9.53 -17.82
N THR A 690 -5.44 -9.86 -17.59
CA THR A 690 -4.92 -11.21 -17.77
C THR A 690 -5.68 -12.21 -16.90
N LEU A 691 -5.88 -11.90 -15.62
CA LEU A 691 -6.65 -12.74 -14.69
C LEU A 691 -8.11 -12.92 -15.15
N ARG A 692 -8.78 -11.84 -15.56
CA ARG A 692 -10.16 -11.89 -16.10
C ARG A 692 -10.25 -12.71 -17.38
N ILE A 693 -9.28 -12.58 -18.28
CA ILE A 693 -9.19 -13.35 -19.54
C ILE A 693 -9.06 -14.84 -19.22
N LEU A 694 -8.17 -15.22 -18.30
CA LEU A 694 -7.98 -16.62 -17.89
C LEU A 694 -9.28 -17.18 -17.29
N ALA A 695 -9.92 -16.46 -16.37
CA ALA A 695 -11.17 -16.87 -15.76
C ALA A 695 -12.32 -17.02 -16.79
N CYS A 696 -12.44 -16.04 -17.70
CA CYS A 696 -13.44 -16.05 -18.78
C CYS A 696 -13.23 -17.24 -19.72
N ALA A 697 -11.99 -17.46 -20.17
CA ALA A 697 -11.65 -18.55 -21.09
C ALA A 697 -11.92 -19.94 -20.46
N VAL A 698 -11.56 -20.14 -19.19
CA VAL A 698 -11.84 -21.39 -18.47
C VAL A 698 -13.35 -21.61 -18.34
N SER A 699 -14.10 -20.58 -17.98
CA SER A 699 -15.57 -20.64 -17.87
C SER A 699 -16.24 -20.96 -19.22
N LEU A 700 -15.72 -20.39 -20.32
CA LEU A 700 -16.17 -20.69 -21.68
C LEU A 700 -15.95 -22.18 -22.02
N GLY A 701 -14.77 -22.73 -21.69
CA GLY A 701 -14.46 -24.15 -21.89
C GLY A 701 -15.38 -25.09 -21.10
N GLN A 702 -15.77 -24.72 -19.87
CA GLN A 702 -16.71 -25.50 -19.05
C GLN A 702 -18.12 -25.54 -19.67
N GLN A 703 -18.63 -24.41 -20.18
CA GLN A 703 -19.94 -24.33 -20.83
C GLN A 703 -20.03 -25.28 -22.04
N VAL A 704 -18.96 -25.34 -22.84
CA VAL A 704 -18.87 -26.22 -24.00
C VAL A 704 -19.04 -27.70 -23.60
N SER A 705 -18.40 -28.14 -22.52
CA SER A 705 -18.46 -29.55 -22.09
C SER A 705 -19.82 -29.95 -21.49
N ASN A 706 -20.55 -29.00 -20.89
CA ASN A 706 -21.82 -29.26 -20.19
C ASN A 706 -23.06 -29.15 -21.10
N SER A 707 -22.89 -28.78 -22.36
CA SER A 707 -23.94 -28.57 -23.38
C SER A 707 -24.84 -29.79 -23.71
N LYS A 708 -24.65 -30.94 -23.05
CA LYS A 708 -25.61 -32.06 -23.07
C LYS A 708 -26.77 -31.93 -22.06
N ALA A 709 -26.76 -30.97 -21.13
CA ALA A 709 -27.69 -30.96 -19.98
C ALA A 709 -28.57 -29.71 -19.78
N LEU A 710 -28.38 -28.57 -20.47
CA LEU A 710 -29.26 -27.41 -20.30
C LEU A 710 -29.68 -26.79 -21.64
N ARG A 711 -30.69 -27.40 -22.27
CA ARG A 711 -31.66 -26.69 -23.13
C ARG A 711 -32.96 -26.61 -22.35
N ASN A 712 -33.03 -25.74 -21.34
CA ASN A 712 -34.28 -25.23 -20.77
C ASN A 712 -33.92 -23.93 -20.07
N GLY A 713 -34.43 -22.82 -20.61
CA GLY A 713 -33.99 -21.47 -20.27
C GLY A 713 -34.51 -20.93 -18.94
N VAL A 714 -33.95 -19.80 -18.52
CA VAL A 714 -34.62 -18.58 -18.03
C VAL A 714 -33.63 -17.43 -18.26
N GLY A 715 -34.13 -16.27 -18.66
CA GLY A 715 -33.33 -15.14 -19.12
C GLY A 715 -32.56 -14.36 -18.06
N SER A 716 -31.45 -13.76 -18.50
CA SER A 716 -30.99 -12.43 -18.11
C SER A 716 -30.11 -11.90 -19.24
N GLU A 717 -30.13 -10.59 -19.48
CA GLU A 717 -29.36 -9.83 -20.48
C GLU A 717 -27.83 -9.83 -20.23
N LYS A 718 -27.22 -10.98 -19.93
CA LYS A 718 -25.76 -11.09 -19.84
C LYS A 718 -25.17 -11.45 -21.20
N LYS A 719 -24.19 -10.65 -21.67
CA LYS A 719 -23.41 -10.94 -22.89
C LYS A 719 -22.87 -12.37 -22.86
N ALA A 720 -22.77 -13.03 -24.01
CA ALA A 720 -22.23 -14.38 -24.08
C ALA A 720 -20.73 -14.39 -23.71
N LEU A 721 -20.24 -15.45 -23.07
CA LEU A 721 -18.85 -15.51 -22.59
C LEU A 721 -17.81 -15.32 -23.71
N ASN A 722 -18.10 -15.76 -24.93
CA ASN A 722 -17.24 -15.53 -26.09
C ASN A 722 -17.16 -14.04 -26.47
N GLU A 723 -18.26 -13.30 -26.39
CA GLU A 723 -18.28 -11.85 -26.64
C GLU A 723 -17.54 -11.08 -25.53
N ILE A 724 -17.65 -11.56 -24.29
CA ILE A 724 -16.89 -11.01 -23.16
C ILE A 724 -15.40 -11.24 -23.36
N LEU A 725 -14.99 -12.47 -23.73
CA LEU A 725 -13.60 -12.79 -24.00
C LEU A 725 -13.02 -11.94 -25.16
N GLU A 726 -13.78 -11.72 -26.22
CA GLU A 726 -13.41 -10.84 -27.33
C GLU A 726 -13.25 -9.38 -26.87
N SER A 727 -14.20 -8.86 -26.07
CA SER A 727 -14.11 -7.53 -25.46
C SER A 727 -12.87 -7.37 -24.61
N LEU A 728 -12.58 -8.34 -23.73
CA LEU A 728 -11.40 -8.33 -22.87
C LEU A 728 -10.09 -8.36 -23.67
N GLY A 729 -10.03 -9.15 -24.74
CA GLY A 729 -8.89 -9.17 -25.66
C GLY A 729 -8.66 -7.81 -26.32
N LYS A 730 -9.75 -7.15 -26.75
CA LYS A 730 -9.71 -5.80 -27.30
C LYS A 730 -9.26 -4.77 -26.27
N GLU A 731 -9.83 -4.79 -25.07
CA GLU A 731 -9.42 -3.91 -23.96
C GLU A 731 -7.93 -4.06 -23.61
N LEU A 732 -7.42 -5.30 -23.59
CA LEU A 732 -6.00 -5.57 -23.37
C LEU A 732 -5.14 -4.96 -24.48
N SER A 733 -5.52 -5.16 -25.74
CA SER A 733 -4.78 -4.60 -26.89
C SER A 733 -4.82 -3.07 -26.94
N GLU A 734 -5.97 -2.46 -26.65
CA GLU A 734 -6.10 -1.00 -26.57
C GLU A 734 -5.23 -0.42 -25.45
N HIS A 735 -5.27 -1.03 -24.25
CA HIS A 735 -4.44 -0.62 -23.12
C HIS A 735 -2.94 -0.78 -23.41
N ILE A 736 -2.54 -1.87 -24.07
CA ILE A 736 -1.16 -2.07 -24.51
C ILE A 736 -0.75 -0.97 -25.50
N GLN A 737 -1.54 -0.68 -26.52
CA GLN A 737 -1.22 0.35 -27.52
C GLN A 737 -1.12 1.76 -26.91
N GLU A 738 -1.95 2.07 -25.92
CA GLU A 738 -1.90 3.34 -25.20
C GLU A 738 -0.56 3.51 -24.46
N TYR A 739 -0.11 2.45 -23.78
CA TYR A 739 1.02 2.53 -22.85
C TYR A 739 2.36 2.02 -23.39
N GLU A 740 2.37 1.31 -24.52
CA GLU A 740 3.58 0.84 -25.19
C GLU A 740 4.52 2.00 -25.48
N LYS A 741 4.02 3.13 -26.00
CA LYS A 741 4.87 4.30 -26.26
C LYS A 741 5.49 4.91 -25.00
N LYS A 742 4.81 4.80 -23.86
CA LYS A 742 5.19 5.45 -22.60
C LYS A 742 6.12 4.58 -21.77
N PHE A 743 5.88 3.27 -21.74
CA PHE A 743 6.54 2.34 -20.84
C PHE A 743 7.36 1.26 -21.56
N ASN A 744 7.61 1.34 -22.87
CA ASN A 744 8.50 0.39 -23.57
C ASN A 744 9.95 0.43 -23.09
N VAL A 745 10.36 1.55 -22.48
CA VAL A 745 11.71 1.76 -21.98
C VAL A 745 11.62 1.86 -20.46
N ALA A 746 12.41 1.05 -19.77
CA ALA A 746 12.46 1.07 -18.31
C ALA A 746 12.93 2.44 -17.82
N TYR A 747 12.17 3.04 -16.92
CA TYR A 747 12.57 4.27 -16.26
C TYR A 747 13.67 3.98 -15.24
N LYS A 748 14.73 4.80 -15.24
CA LYS A 748 15.84 4.67 -14.28
C LYS A 748 15.44 5.35 -12.96
N TYR A 749 14.87 4.57 -12.06
CA TYR A 749 14.61 5.02 -10.69
C TYR A 749 15.91 5.09 -9.88
N SER A 750 15.98 6.01 -8.93
CA SER A 750 17.01 5.94 -7.87
C SER A 750 16.81 4.66 -7.07
N LEU A 751 17.90 4.01 -6.65
CA LEU A 751 17.85 2.81 -5.81
C LEU A 751 17.11 3.06 -4.49
N ARG A 752 17.09 4.31 -4.01
CA ARG A 752 16.39 4.73 -2.79
C ARG A 752 14.91 5.06 -3.03
N GLY A 753 14.47 5.08 -4.28
CA GLY A 753 13.09 5.33 -4.71
C GLY A 753 12.30 4.05 -4.97
N PRO A 754 11.20 4.13 -5.73
CA PRO A 754 10.43 2.95 -6.12
C PRO A 754 11.21 2.09 -7.13
N SER A 755 11.00 0.78 -7.08
CA SER A 755 11.55 -0.13 -8.10
C SER A 755 10.69 -0.15 -9.38
N PRO A 756 11.30 -0.32 -10.57
CA PRO A 756 10.54 -0.46 -11.80
C PRO A 756 9.72 -1.75 -11.80
N THR A 757 8.52 -1.69 -12.38
CA THR A 757 7.70 -2.87 -12.64
C THR A 757 8.26 -3.71 -13.80
N ARG A 758 7.61 -4.83 -14.10
CA ARG A 758 7.98 -5.71 -15.23
C ARG A 758 7.36 -5.26 -16.57
N ILE A 759 6.63 -4.14 -16.60
CA ILE A 759 5.86 -3.71 -17.78
C ILE A 759 6.74 -3.48 -19.00
N ALA A 760 7.93 -2.87 -18.84
CA ALA A 760 8.79 -2.52 -19.96
C ALA A 760 9.22 -3.76 -20.76
N LYS A 761 9.78 -4.77 -20.09
CA LYS A 761 10.18 -6.04 -20.72
C LYS A 761 8.97 -6.79 -21.29
N TYR A 762 7.85 -6.79 -20.57
CA TYR A 762 6.61 -7.46 -21.01
C TYR A 762 6.06 -6.88 -22.33
N LEU A 763 6.18 -5.56 -22.51
CA LEU A 763 5.77 -4.87 -23.73
C LEU A 763 6.82 -5.01 -24.84
N SER A 764 8.09 -4.66 -24.56
CA SER A 764 9.17 -4.61 -25.55
C SER A 764 9.44 -5.96 -26.22
N ASP A 765 9.28 -7.04 -25.46
CA ASP A 765 9.63 -8.38 -25.92
C ASP A 765 8.42 -9.16 -26.44
N GLY A 766 7.23 -8.56 -26.38
CA GLY A 766 6.03 -9.14 -27.00
C GLY A 766 5.37 -10.26 -26.19
N HIS A 767 5.58 -10.35 -24.87
CA HIS A 767 4.92 -11.36 -24.03
C HIS A 767 3.39 -11.34 -24.16
N HIS A 768 2.82 -10.14 -24.22
CA HIS A 768 1.37 -9.94 -24.40
C HIS A 768 0.82 -10.57 -25.69
N GLN A 769 1.63 -10.66 -26.75
CA GLN A 769 1.21 -11.21 -28.04
C GLN A 769 0.83 -12.69 -27.91
N VAL A 770 1.49 -13.42 -27.01
CA VAL A 770 1.16 -14.82 -26.71
C VAL A 770 -0.27 -14.94 -26.19
N ILE A 771 -0.67 -14.09 -25.23
CA ILE A 771 -2.02 -14.09 -24.68
C ILE A 771 -3.05 -13.70 -25.75
N CYS A 772 -2.79 -12.63 -26.51
CA CYS A 772 -3.67 -12.19 -27.60
C CYS A 772 -3.89 -13.28 -28.65
N SER A 773 -2.83 -13.93 -29.13
CA SER A 773 -2.93 -15.02 -30.11
C SER A 773 -3.65 -16.25 -29.56
N MET A 774 -3.52 -16.54 -28.26
CA MET A 774 -4.27 -17.61 -27.61
C MET A 774 -5.76 -17.29 -27.48
N ILE A 775 -6.14 -16.02 -27.21
CA ILE A 775 -7.54 -15.57 -27.22
C ILE A 775 -8.16 -15.78 -28.61
N GLU A 776 -7.48 -15.30 -29.66
CA GLU A 776 -7.92 -15.48 -31.05
C GLU A 776 -8.10 -16.96 -31.40
N THR A 777 -7.17 -17.80 -30.95
CA THR A 777 -7.26 -19.26 -31.12
C THR A 777 -8.50 -19.84 -30.45
N ILE A 778 -8.78 -19.48 -29.20
CA ILE A 778 -9.95 -19.98 -28.45
C ILE A 778 -11.26 -19.55 -29.12
N LEU A 779 -11.37 -18.27 -29.52
CA LEU A 779 -12.55 -17.74 -30.19
C LEU A 779 -12.80 -18.43 -31.54
N HIS A 780 -11.74 -18.64 -32.32
CA HIS A 780 -11.81 -19.40 -33.58
C HIS A 780 -12.29 -20.85 -33.34
N LEU A 781 -11.71 -21.55 -32.35
CA LEU A 781 -12.12 -22.92 -31.99
C LEU A 781 -13.58 -23.00 -31.51
N PHE A 782 -14.04 -22.00 -30.75
CA PHE A 782 -15.41 -21.92 -30.28
C PHE A 782 -16.39 -21.73 -31.45
N LYS A 783 -16.06 -20.85 -32.41
CA LYS A 783 -16.87 -20.65 -33.62
C LYS A 783 -16.95 -21.94 -34.46
N MET A 784 -15.84 -22.63 -34.67
CA MET A 784 -15.79 -23.93 -35.35
C MET A 784 -16.61 -25.03 -34.67
N GLN A 785 -16.89 -24.93 -33.39
CA GLN A 785 -17.77 -25.89 -32.71
C GLN A 785 -19.24 -25.66 -33.06
N SER A 786 -19.63 -24.40 -33.32
CA SER A 786 -21.00 -24.01 -33.66
C SER A 786 -21.36 -24.28 -35.12
N GLU A 787 -20.36 -24.26 -36.01
CA GLU A 787 -20.47 -24.59 -37.42
C GLU A 787 -19.95 -26.02 -37.60
N ASP A 788 -20.81 -27.01 -37.92
CA ASP A 788 -20.37 -28.41 -38.12
C ASP A 788 -19.12 -28.49 -39.02
N LEU A 789 -18.18 -29.40 -38.71
CA LEU A 789 -16.86 -29.58 -39.35
C LEU A 789 -16.86 -29.79 -40.90
N GLU A 790 -18.04 -29.72 -41.54
CA GLU A 790 -18.27 -29.97 -42.97
C GLU A 790 -17.94 -28.77 -43.89
N GLY A 791 -17.83 -27.55 -43.37
CA GLY A 791 -17.65 -26.34 -44.21
C GLY A 791 -16.21 -25.88 -44.45
N SER A 792 -15.20 -26.44 -43.77
CA SER A 792 -13.85 -25.85 -43.71
C SER A 792 -12.87 -26.37 -44.78
N GLU A 793 -13.34 -26.71 -45.99
CA GLU A 793 -12.45 -27.15 -47.08
C GLU A 793 -11.54 -26.04 -47.65
N ASN A 794 -11.64 -24.78 -47.18
CA ASN A 794 -11.02 -23.64 -47.87
C ASN A 794 -10.14 -22.65 -47.10
N GLU A 795 -9.81 -22.82 -45.81
CA GLU A 795 -8.92 -21.86 -45.16
C GLU A 795 -7.47 -22.34 -45.09
N LYS A 796 -6.72 -22.00 -46.14
CA LYS A 796 -5.26 -21.76 -46.11
C LYS A 796 -4.89 -20.54 -45.23
N GLN A 797 -5.71 -20.15 -44.26
CA GLN A 797 -5.32 -19.16 -43.27
C GLN A 797 -4.49 -19.87 -42.19
N GLU A 798 -3.29 -19.35 -41.94
CA GLU A 798 -2.49 -19.75 -40.78
C GLU A 798 -3.35 -19.61 -39.53
N SER A 799 -3.51 -20.71 -38.80
CA SER A 799 -4.19 -20.69 -37.50
C SER A 799 -3.44 -19.70 -36.59
N PRO A 800 -4.09 -18.77 -35.89
CA PRO A 800 -3.44 -17.84 -34.96
C PRO A 800 -2.52 -18.55 -33.95
N SER A 801 -2.82 -19.80 -33.63
CA SER A 801 -2.01 -20.68 -32.79
C SER A 801 -0.60 -20.99 -33.31
N GLN A 802 -0.32 -20.78 -34.61
CA GLN A 802 0.98 -21.09 -35.21
C GLN A 802 2.06 -20.06 -34.84
N LYS A 803 1.68 -18.83 -34.51
CA LYS A 803 2.60 -17.75 -34.10
C LYS A 803 3.13 -17.92 -32.67
N VAL A 804 2.34 -18.53 -31.79
CA VAL A 804 2.66 -18.68 -30.35
C VAL A 804 3.97 -19.45 -30.12
N PRO A 805 4.22 -20.62 -30.74
CA PRO A 805 5.50 -21.31 -30.66
C PRO A 805 6.71 -20.47 -31.06
N GLU A 806 6.59 -19.68 -32.13
CA GLU A 806 7.69 -18.87 -32.66
C GLU A 806 8.06 -17.75 -31.70
N ILE A 807 7.05 -17.09 -31.13
CA ILE A 807 7.25 -16.03 -30.12
C ILE A 807 7.94 -16.61 -28.87
N LEU A 808 7.47 -17.73 -28.34
CA LEU A 808 8.04 -18.36 -27.15
C LEU A 808 9.47 -18.87 -27.37
N ALA A 809 9.73 -19.48 -28.53
CA ALA A 809 11.08 -19.90 -28.89
C ALA A 809 12.02 -18.69 -29.04
N GLY A 810 11.56 -17.60 -29.67
CA GLY A 810 12.31 -16.35 -29.79
C GLY A 810 12.64 -15.72 -28.43
N LEU A 811 11.65 -15.68 -27.53
CA LEU A 811 11.84 -15.21 -26.14
C LEU A 811 12.86 -16.07 -25.39
N LEU A 812 12.76 -17.40 -25.49
CA LEU A 812 13.69 -18.30 -24.82
C LEU A 812 15.13 -18.12 -25.33
N VAL A 813 15.31 -17.99 -26.64
CA VAL A 813 16.63 -17.72 -27.25
C VAL A 813 17.19 -16.39 -26.74
N LYS A 814 16.34 -15.35 -26.62
CA LYS A 814 16.75 -14.05 -26.09
C LYS A 814 17.12 -14.12 -24.60
N TYR A 815 16.44 -14.96 -23.83
CA TYR A 815 16.55 -14.99 -22.37
C TYR A 815 17.55 -16.00 -21.83
N LYS A 816 17.91 -16.99 -22.63
CA LYS A 816 18.98 -17.93 -22.28
C LYS A 816 20.31 -17.17 -22.20
N GLY A 817 20.95 -17.24 -21.03
CA GLY A 817 22.24 -16.60 -20.78
C GLY A 817 22.95 -17.25 -19.60
N SER A 818 24.20 -16.84 -19.40
CA SER A 818 24.99 -17.22 -18.22
C SER A 818 24.64 -16.30 -17.04
N LEU A 819 24.64 -16.86 -15.83
CA LEU A 819 24.51 -16.10 -14.59
C LEU A 819 25.70 -15.14 -14.38
N LEU A 820 26.89 -15.49 -14.88
CA LEU A 820 28.06 -14.61 -14.88
C LEU A 820 28.38 -14.10 -16.28
N LEU A 821 28.61 -12.79 -16.39
CA LEU A 821 29.21 -12.13 -17.53
C LEU A 821 30.70 -11.91 -17.26
N GLU A 822 31.52 -11.97 -18.30
CA GLU A 822 32.95 -11.65 -18.23
C GLU A 822 33.25 -10.55 -19.24
N THR A 823 33.69 -9.39 -18.74
CA THR A 823 34.04 -8.21 -19.53
C THR A 823 35.38 -7.68 -19.03
N ASP A 824 36.35 -7.57 -19.93
CA ASP A 824 37.72 -7.09 -19.63
C ASP A 824 38.41 -7.84 -18.47
N GLY A 825 38.14 -9.14 -18.34
CA GLY A 825 38.70 -10.00 -17.27
C GLY A 825 38.02 -9.85 -15.90
N LYS A 826 37.00 -8.99 -15.79
CA LYS A 826 36.16 -8.86 -14.57
C LYS A 826 34.87 -9.65 -14.75
N LYS A 827 34.49 -10.42 -13.73
CA LYS A 827 33.22 -11.16 -13.71
C LYS A 827 32.13 -10.35 -13.01
N SER A 828 30.92 -10.38 -13.54
CA SER A 828 29.74 -9.73 -12.97
C SER A 828 28.50 -10.61 -13.07
N ILE A 829 27.57 -10.46 -12.13
CA ILE A 829 26.28 -11.14 -12.07
C ILE A 829 25.31 -10.55 -13.10
N ASN A 830 24.66 -11.42 -13.87
CA ASN A 830 23.62 -11.08 -14.81
C ASN A 830 22.22 -11.31 -14.22
N ALA A 831 21.80 -10.41 -13.32
CA ALA A 831 20.49 -10.50 -12.67
C ALA A 831 19.31 -10.49 -13.68
N ALA A 832 19.51 -9.89 -14.86
CA ALA A 832 18.47 -9.82 -15.89
C ALA A 832 18.03 -11.21 -16.39
N VAL A 833 18.92 -12.21 -16.44
CA VAL A 833 18.59 -13.58 -16.88
C VAL A 833 17.57 -14.21 -15.93
N ILE A 834 17.72 -13.99 -14.62
CA ILE A 834 16.79 -14.50 -13.59
C ILE A 834 15.38 -13.94 -13.83
N GLU A 835 15.27 -12.62 -13.97
CA GLU A 835 13.99 -11.94 -14.17
C GLU A 835 13.31 -12.38 -15.47
N ASN A 836 14.09 -12.48 -16.53
CA ASN A 836 13.64 -12.84 -17.86
C ASN A 836 13.10 -14.28 -17.88
N LEU A 837 13.82 -15.22 -17.27
CA LEU A 837 13.37 -16.60 -17.14
C LEU A 837 12.14 -16.72 -16.23
N SER A 838 12.04 -15.96 -15.13
CA SER A 838 10.84 -15.93 -14.31
C SER A 838 9.61 -15.40 -15.09
N LEU A 839 9.77 -14.30 -15.84
CA LEU A 839 8.70 -13.73 -16.67
C LEU A 839 8.25 -14.69 -17.80
N LEU A 840 9.19 -15.42 -18.39
CA LEU A 840 8.88 -16.45 -19.39
C LEU A 840 8.15 -17.64 -18.76
N ALA A 841 8.50 -18.05 -17.54
CA ALA A 841 7.85 -19.15 -16.81
C ALA A 841 6.37 -18.83 -16.56
N GLU A 842 6.12 -17.57 -16.21
CA GLU A 842 4.78 -17.02 -16.03
C GLU A 842 3.98 -16.99 -17.33
N THR A 843 4.57 -16.49 -18.41
CA THR A 843 3.94 -16.46 -19.75
C THR A 843 3.57 -17.86 -20.22
N MET A 844 4.46 -18.84 -20.01
CA MET A 844 4.21 -20.24 -20.32
C MET A 844 3.10 -20.83 -19.45
N SER A 845 3.01 -20.44 -18.17
CA SER A 845 1.97 -20.88 -17.25
C SER A 845 0.58 -20.41 -17.69
N HIS A 846 0.44 -19.13 -18.05
CA HIS A 846 -0.81 -18.61 -18.63
C HIS A 846 -1.17 -19.32 -19.93
N SER A 847 -0.17 -19.57 -20.79
CA SER A 847 -0.35 -20.28 -22.06
C SER A 847 -0.81 -21.73 -21.87
N ALA A 848 -0.32 -22.42 -20.84
CA ALA A 848 -0.75 -23.77 -20.49
C ALA A 848 -2.24 -23.82 -20.11
N ILE A 849 -2.70 -22.84 -19.33
CA ILE A 849 -4.12 -22.71 -18.96
C ILE A 849 -4.98 -22.53 -20.22
N LEU A 850 -4.64 -21.57 -21.07
CA LEU A 850 -5.39 -21.28 -22.30
C LEU A 850 -5.37 -22.46 -23.29
N THR A 851 -4.25 -23.19 -23.35
CA THR A 851 -4.14 -24.40 -24.17
C THR A 851 -5.01 -25.54 -23.61
N GLY A 852 -5.17 -25.62 -22.28
CA GLY A 852 -6.12 -26.52 -21.63
C GLY A 852 -7.57 -26.23 -22.04
N VAL A 853 -7.93 -24.95 -22.19
CA VAL A 853 -9.25 -24.53 -22.72
C VAL A 853 -9.43 -25.00 -24.16
N CYS A 854 -8.43 -24.78 -25.02
CA CYS A 854 -8.46 -25.28 -26.40
C CYS A 854 -8.68 -26.81 -26.45
N HIS A 855 -7.97 -27.58 -25.61
CA HIS A 855 -8.16 -29.02 -25.50
C HIS A 855 -9.59 -29.38 -25.04
N ARG A 856 -10.15 -28.63 -24.08
CA ARG A 856 -11.54 -28.84 -23.60
C ARG A 856 -12.57 -28.68 -24.70
N ILE A 857 -12.37 -27.71 -25.60
CA ILE A 857 -13.22 -27.48 -26.78
C ILE A 857 -13.00 -28.56 -27.86
N LEU A 858 -11.75 -28.93 -28.14
CA LEU A 858 -11.38 -29.85 -29.22
C LEU A 858 -11.66 -31.34 -28.92
N LYS A 859 -11.55 -31.79 -27.66
CA LYS A 859 -11.70 -33.20 -27.30
C LYS A 859 -13.08 -33.79 -27.66
N PRO A 860 -14.21 -33.11 -27.41
CA PRO A 860 -15.52 -33.54 -27.91
C PRO A 860 -15.61 -33.61 -29.43
N LEU A 861 -15.05 -32.62 -30.15
CA LEU A 861 -15.03 -32.55 -31.61
C LEU A 861 -14.21 -33.70 -32.24
N LYS A 862 -13.05 -34.04 -31.66
CA LYS A 862 -12.27 -35.19 -32.11
C LYS A 862 -13.02 -36.51 -31.88
N THR A 863 -13.73 -36.62 -30.76
CA THR A 863 -14.54 -37.80 -30.43
C THR A 863 -15.72 -37.96 -31.38
N SER A 864 -16.41 -36.87 -31.75
CA SER A 864 -17.51 -36.90 -32.73
C SER A 864 -16.98 -37.24 -34.14
N TRP A 865 -15.86 -36.63 -34.55
CA TRP A 865 -15.17 -36.95 -35.81
C TRP A 865 -14.79 -38.44 -35.90
N ASN A 866 -14.12 -38.99 -34.89
CA ASN A 866 -13.74 -40.41 -34.85
C ASN A 866 -14.95 -41.35 -34.92
N LYS A 867 -16.06 -41.00 -34.25
CA LYS A 867 -17.32 -41.75 -34.34
C LYS A 867 -17.93 -41.68 -35.74
N ARG A 868 -17.82 -40.54 -36.41
CA ARG A 868 -18.30 -40.33 -37.78
C ARG A 868 -17.48 -41.13 -38.80
N CYS A 869 -16.14 -41.09 -38.71
CA CYS A 869 -15.27 -41.91 -39.57
C CYS A 869 -15.56 -43.41 -39.41
N ARG A 870 -15.86 -43.88 -38.19
CA ARG A 870 -16.29 -45.27 -37.95
C ARG A 870 -17.65 -45.62 -38.58
N LYS A 871 -18.55 -44.64 -38.75
CA LYS A 871 -19.88 -44.83 -39.38
C LYS A 871 -19.83 -44.77 -40.90
N MET A 872 -18.97 -43.93 -41.46
CA MET A 872 -18.70 -43.87 -42.90
C MET A 872 -17.78 -45.02 -43.29
N LYS A 873 -18.36 -46.19 -43.63
CA LYS A 873 -17.63 -47.34 -44.19
C LYS A 873 -17.10 -47.03 -45.62
N ALA A 874 -16.24 -46.04 -45.76
CA ALA A 874 -15.58 -45.71 -47.02
C ALA A 874 -14.21 -46.41 -47.11
N GLU A 875 -13.79 -46.84 -48.30
CA GLU A 875 -12.47 -47.48 -48.55
C GLU A 875 -11.29 -46.54 -48.25
N THR A 876 -11.54 -45.22 -48.15
CA THR A 876 -10.61 -44.19 -47.71
C THR A 876 -11.28 -43.26 -46.68
N PRO A 877 -10.76 -43.13 -45.46
CA PRO A 877 -11.30 -42.20 -44.48
C PRO A 877 -11.06 -40.74 -44.92
N PRO A 878 -11.99 -39.80 -44.61
CA PRO A 878 -11.80 -38.38 -44.92
C PRO A 878 -10.54 -37.83 -44.22
N PRO A 879 -9.81 -36.89 -44.85
CA PRO A 879 -8.60 -36.31 -44.26
C PRO A 879 -8.92 -35.66 -42.92
N GLN A 880 -8.05 -35.86 -41.93
CA GLN A 880 -8.24 -35.28 -40.61
C GLN A 880 -8.21 -33.74 -40.69
N PRO A 881 -9.17 -33.04 -40.06
CA PRO A 881 -9.15 -31.58 -40.00
C PRO A 881 -7.82 -31.04 -39.49
N ALA A 882 -7.25 -30.06 -40.19
CA ALA A 882 -5.94 -29.47 -39.88
C ALA A 882 -5.85 -28.90 -38.46
N VAL A 883 -6.99 -28.51 -37.86
CA VAL A 883 -7.04 -28.00 -36.49
C VAL A 883 -6.47 -28.99 -35.45
N PHE A 884 -6.70 -30.30 -35.62
CA PHE A 884 -6.19 -31.30 -34.68
C PHE A 884 -4.68 -31.51 -34.81
N SER A 885 -4.15 -31.48 -36.04
CA SER A 885 -2.71 -31.59 -36.28
C SER A 885 -1.98 -30.31 -35.85
N ASN A 886 -2.57 -29.13 -36.09
CA ASN A 886 -2.07 -27.85 -35.60
C ASN A 886 -2.01 -27.79 -34.07
N PHE A 887 -3.05 -28.26 -33.37
CA PHE A 887 -3.03 -28.34 -31.91
C PHE A 887 -1.97 -29.32 -31.37
N THR A 888 -1.78 -30.45 -32.05
CA THR A 888 -0.74 -31.43 -31.67
C THR A 888 0.67 -30.83 -31.84
N LYS A 889 0.90 -30.06 -32.92
CA LYS A 889 2.14 -29.31 -33.13
C LYS A 889 2.35 -28.26 -32.05
N LEU A 890 1.31 -27.50 -31.70
CA LEU A 890 1.36 -26.50 -30.64
C LEU A 890 1.82 -27.11 -29.30
N ILE A 891 1.21 -28.23 -28.89
CA ILE A 891 1.60 -28.96 -27.67
C ILE A 891 3.04 -29.44 -27.74
N ALA A 892 3.47 -29.98 -28.88
CA ALA A 892 4.86 -30.43 -29.06
C ALA A 892 5.86 -29.27 -28.96
N SER A 893 5.52 -28.09 -29.49
CA SER A 893 6.33 -26.88 -29.36
C SER A 893 6.41 -26.38 -27.92
N PHE A 894 5.29 -26.38 -27.18
CA PHE A 894 5.29 -26.05 -25.75
C PHE A 894 6.14 -27.03 -24.93
N ASP A 895 6.02 -28.33 -25.20
CA ASP A 895 6.83 -29.36 -24.53
C ASP A 895 8.33 -29.18 -24.81
N ALA A 896 8.71 -28.86 -26.05
CA ALA A 896 10.10 -28.56 -26.41
C ALA A 896 10.62 -27.28 -25.72
N CYS A 897 9.86 -26.18 -25.81
CA CYS A 897 10.21 -24.91 -25.18
C CYS A 897 10.35 -25.06 -23.66
N ALA A 898 9.42 -25.76 -23.00
CA ALA A 898 9.48 -26.01 -21.56
C ALA A 898 10.67 -26.88 -21.16
N LYS A 899 11.07 -27.88 -21.97
CA LYS A 899 12.29 -28.67 -21.72
C LYS A 899 13.55 -27.83 -21.84
N ASP A 900 13.66 -27.01 -22.89
CA ASP A 900 14.81 -26.14 -23.11
C ASP A 900 14.91 -25.06 -22.01
N MET A 901 13.77 -24.53 -21.60
CA MET A 901 13.67 -23.59 -20.49
C MET A 901 14.06 -24.23 -19.16
N HIS A 902 13.62 -25.48 -18.89
CA HIS A 902 14.04 -26.22 -17.70
C HIS A 902 15.56 -26.38 -17.65
N VAL A 903 16.22 -26.60 -18.79
CA VAL A 903 17.69 -26.63 -18.87
C VAL A 903 18.26 -25.24 -18.57
N ALA A 904 17.77 -24.19 -19.23
CA ALA A 904 18.26 -22.83 -19.02
C ALA A 904 18.11 -22.36 -17.56
N THR A 905 17.02 -22.71 -16.88
CA THR A 905 16.80 -22.39 -15.47
C THR A 905 17.69 -23.21 -14.54
N ARG A 906 17.93 -24.50 -14.85
CA ARG A 906 18.87 -25.33 -14.08
C ARG A 906 20.29 -24.79 -14.18
N ASP A 907 20.65 -24.22 -15.33
CA ASP A 907 21.94 -23.59 -15.57
C ASP A 907 22.08 -22.21 -14.86
N LEU A 908 21.10 -21.82 -14.03
CA LEU A 908 21.25 -20.73 -13.06
C LEU A 908 21.84 -21.18 -11.73
N ASP A 909 21.84 -22.48 -11.42
CA ASP A 909 22.33 -22.96 -10.13
C ASP A 909 23.88 -22.90 -10.09
N PRO A 910 24.45 -22.02 -9.25
CA PRO A 910 25.90 -21.85 -9.18
C PRO A 910 26.62 -23.10 -8.68
N VAL A 911 26.02 -23.91 -7.79
CA VAL A 911 26.65 -25.13 -7.28
C VAL A 911 26.66 -26.22 -8.33
N LEU A 912 25.55 -26.39 -9.05
CA LEU A 912 25.48 -27.39 -10.12
C LEU A 912 26.49 -27.10 -11.23
N LEU A 913 26.77 -25.82 -11.48
CA LEU A 913 27.73 -25.39 -12.49
C LEU A 913 29.15 -25.12 -11.95
N SER A 914 29.38 -25.31 -10.65
CA SER A 914 30.65 -24.96 -9.99
C SER A 914 31.10 -23.53 -10.30
N ILE A 915 30.15 -22.60 -10.33
CA ILE A 915 30.38 -21.18 -10.57
C ILE A 915 31.08 -20.59 -9.34
N ASP A 916 32.30 -20.13 -9.54
CA ASP A 916 33.06 -19.44 -8.51
C ASP A 916 32.64 -17.98 -8.40
N LEU A 917 31.90 -17.66 -7.34
CA LEU A 917 31.49 -16.29 -7.00
C LEU A 917 32.59 -15.51 -6.26
N SER A 918 33.72 -16.14 -5.90
CA SER A 918 34.80 -15.45 -5.17
C SER A 918 35.45 -14.35 -6.00
N SER A 919 35.31 -14.34 -7.32
CA SER A 919 35.78 -13.23 -8.16
C SER A 919 35.06 -11.90 -7.92
N LEU A 920 33.95 -11.92 -7.19
CA LEU A 920 33.25 -10.73 -6.70
C LEU A 920 33.81 -10.25 -5.35
N SER A 921 34.85 -10.91 -4.83
CA SER A 921 35.52 -10.47 -3.61
C SER A 921 36.19 -9.12 -3.83
N LEU A 922 36.27 -8.38 -2.73
CA LEU A 922 37.11 -7.20 -2.58
C LEU A 922 38.57 -7.62 -2.81
N ASP A 923 39.33 -6.82 -3.55
CA ASP A 923 40.76 -7.07 -3.76
C ASP A 923 41.50 -6.94 -2.41
N GLU A 924 42.46 -7.84 -2.12
CA GLU A 924 43.25 -7.86 -0.86
C GLU A 924 44.12 -6.61 -0.63
N SER A 925 44.02 -5.57 -1.48
CA SER A 925 45.05 -4.53 -1.66
C SER A 925 44.80 -3.22 -0.92
N GLU A 926 43.77 -3.08 -0.10
CA GLU A 926 43.53 -1.84 0.65
C GLU A 926 43.28 -2.08 2.14
N GLU A 927 44.32 -1.76 2.91
CA GLU A 927 44.46 -1.80 4.37
C GLU A 927 43.18 -1.46 5.17
N SER A 928 42.33 -2.46 5.45
CA SER A 928 41.54 -2.55 6.70
C SER A 928 40.83 -3.91 6.94
N ASP A 929 41.34 -5.03 6.43
CA ASP A 929 40.67 -6.33 6.61
C ASP A 929 40.87 -6.90 8.02
N SER A 930 39.92 -6.58 8.91
CA SER A 930 39.69 -7.40 10.10
C SER A 930 39.21 -8.78 9.66
N LEU A 931 39.64 -9.87 10.32
CA LEU A 931 39.16 -11.25 10.05
C LEU A 931 37.63 -11.36 9.99
N GLN A 932 36.93 -10.46 10.68
CA GLN A 932 35.48 -10.35 10.70
C GLN A 932 34.89 -9.93 9.35
N ASP A 933 35.54 -9.04 8.60
CA ASP A 933 35.04 -8.54 7.32
C ASP A 933 35.10 -9.62 6.24
N ALA A 934 36.19 -10.39 6.17
CA ALA A 934 36.32 -11.55 5.30
C ALA A 934 35.28 -12.64 5.61
N MET A 935 34.96 -12.86 6.90
CA MET A 935 33.89 -13.79 7.30
C MET A 935 32.51 -13.30 6.84
N ILE A 936 32.20 -12.00 7.02
CA ILE A 936 30.91 -11.42 6.59
C ILE A 936 30.78 -11.49 5.07
N GLN A 937 31.84 -11.19 4.33
CA GLN A 937 31.86 -11.31 2.88
C GLN A 937 31.58 -12.74 2.42
N THR A 938 32.19 -13.73 3.07
CA THR A 938 31.92 -15.15 2.79
C THR A 938 30.45 -15.49 3.04
N ASP A 939 29.87 -15.01 4.16
CA ASP A 939 28.45 -15.18 4.46
C ASP A 939 27.56 -14.54 3.37
N VAL A 940 27.89 -13.32 2.92
CA VAL A 940 27.15 -12.58 1.88
C VAL A 940 27.14 -13.35 0.56
N LEU A 941 28.30 -13.83 0.10
CA LEU A 941 28.40 -14.59 -1.15
C LEU A 941 27.62 -15.91 -1.07
N LYS A 942 27.69 -16.62 0.07
CA LYS A 942 26.93 -17.85 0.30
C LYS A 942 25.41 -17.59 0.32
N ASN A 943 24.99 -16.46 0.87
CA ASN A 943 23.59 -16.03 0.89
C ASN A 943 23.07 -15.73 -0.52
N ILE A 944 23.88 -15.08 -1.35
CA ILE A 944 23.59 -14.84 -2.78
C ILE A 944 23.47 -16.18 -3.53
N GLU A 945 24.45 -17.07 -3.33
CA GLU A 945 24.48 -18.41 -3.92
C GLU A 945 23.21 -19.22 -3.59
N SER A 946 22.86 -19.30 -2.31
CA SER A 946 21.66 -20.00 -1.84
C SER A 946 20.36 -19.39 -2.40
N SER A 947 20.33 -18.08 -2.64
CA SER A 947 19.20 -17.43 -3.28
C SER A 947 19.01 -17.92 -4.72
N TYR A 948 20.09 -18.01 -5.50
CA TYR A 948 20.01 -18.48 -6.89
C TYR A 948 19.65 -19.95 -7.00
N GLN A 949 20.11 -20.79 -6.07
CA GLN A 949 19.66 -22.18 -5.97
C GLN A 949 18.15 -22.27 -5.74
N THR A 950 17.62 -21.42 -4.85
CA THR A 950 16.18 -21.38 -4.57
C THR A 950 15.38 -20.96 -5.79
N THR A 951 15.82 -19.88 -6.46
CA THR A 951 15.25 -19.42 -7.73
C THR A 951 15.26 -20.54 -8.78
N SER A 952 16.41 -21.18 -9.00
CA SER A 952 16.55 -22.26 -9.98
C SER A 952 15.58 -23.41 -9.68
N ARG A 953 15.53 -23.85 -8.41
CA ARG A 953 14.64 -24.92 -7.95
C ARG A 953 13.16 -24.58 -8.17
N GLU A 954 12.69 -23.45 -7.65
CA GLU A 954 11.25 -23.12 -7.70
C GLU A 954 10.77 -22.86 -9.14
N VAL A 955 11.59 -22.20 -9.97
CA VAL A 955 11.27 -22.00 -11.39
C VAL A 955 11.31 -23.34 -12.15
N CYS A 956 12.27 -24.23 -11.88
CA CYS A 956 12.28 -25.58 -12.45
C CYS A 956 11.06 -26.41 -12.03
N GLU A 957 10.66 -26.38 -10.77
CA GLU A 957 9.47 -27.06 -10.27
C GLU A 957 8.20 -26.56 -10.97
N LEU A 958 8.05 -25.25 -11.13
CA LEU A 958 6.95 -24.66 -11.89
C LEU A 958 6.95 -25.16 -13.35
N ILE A 959 8.09 -25.10 -14.04
CA ILE A 959 8.22 -25.56 -15.43
C ILE A 959 7.89 -27.06 -15.53
N HIS A 960 8.36 -27.86 -14.57
CA HIS A 960 8.08 -29.29 -14.50
C HIS A 960 6.58 -29.57 -14.37
N ASN A 961 5.88 -28.83 -13.51
CA ASN A 961 4.42 -28.93 -13.37
C ASN A 961 3.71 -28.58 -14.69
N LYS A 962 4.19 -27.58 -15.44
CA LYS A 962 3.63 -27.24 -16.76
C LYS A 962 3.93 -28.30 -17.82
N LEU A 963 5.10 -28.95 -17.79
CA LEU A 963 5.39 -30.11 -18.64
C LEU A 963 4.40 -31.25 -18.39
N GLN A 964 4.08 -31.56 -17.12
CA GLN A 964 3.06 -32.56 -16.79
C GLN A 964 1.68 -32.14 -17.33
N TYR A 965 1.34 -30.86 -17.19
CA TYR A 965 0.10 -30.31 -17.73
C TYR A 965 0.02 -30.49 -19.25
N PHE A 966 1.02 -30.04 -20.03
CA PHE A 966 1.02 -30.21 -21.49
C PHE A 966 0.91 -31.68 -21.92
N ASN A 967 1.55 -32.60 -21.19
CA ASN A 967 1.43 -34.03 -21.46
C ASN A 967 0.00 -34.57 -21.26
N SER A 968 -0.77 -34.00 -20.32
CA SER A 968 -2.19 -34.35 -20.11
C SER A 968 -3.13 -33.85 -21.23
N LEU A 969 -2.67 -32.94 -22.09
CA LEU A 969 -3.46 -32.29 -23.13
C LEU A 969 -3.36 -32.94 -24.52
N LYS A 970 -2.68 -34.10 -24.63
CA LYS A 970 -2.58 -34.84 -25.90
C LYS A 970 -3.96 -35.35 -26.33
N LEU A 971 -4.41 -34.91 -27.51
CA LEU A 971 -5.72 -35.23 -28.09
C LEU A 971 -5.87 -36.69 -28.51
#